data_AF-A0A7C5WYX9-F1
#
_entry.id   AF-A0A7C5WYX9-F1
#
_cell.length_a   1.000
_cell.length_b   1.000
_cell.length_c   1.000
_cell.angle_alpha   90.00
_cell.angle_beta   90.00
_cell.angle_gamma   90.00
#
_symmetry.space_group_name_H-M   'P 1'
#
loop_
_entity.id
_entity.type
_entity.pdbx_description
1 polymer ?
#
loop_
_entity_poly.entity_id
_entity_poly.type
_entity_poly.pdbx_seq_one_letter_code
_entity_poly.pdbx_strand_id
1 'polypeptide(L)'
;MGYLGDNSTHYFIPGIGIYNLNIERAKPVKILYDFLDEVGEIDRLKNLDHLGDVREVIDGTRHSRFDYIALIFVLIDNWAQIAKEIHAFSKVEVEPEIEAGERRLQGKDLIKCWALLLNIGHLDWTFPTKRILLEVLHDKKLHIKLIEGIEDEEIKKKAKEILEFRDYSHFYQILAYLRFKCLYEKYRNKIDEIWFKRYEWMFKKYIVDDFSDKVKESKIIHFKNLYRNVRRIAFLLSDSFYTPSGLNLSPVLLFGNPELMLSIVFDETEISNTLKFLNRQLYKSVYLNEKVLAVHSLYYSPLKEELLRKVESLKNGKNVCEFIEEIYERLDIQKIRKENRKRKSEYVPIMRFEFEGDDLGEQLKEELYKSPLVEINSNLSCYKVVWKTPLNFYVIQYNSKSNKQSSIAAFKESFDTVKKFLKDIRDKYTFDKAKFSEAKKLLEDLRDKFSETDCTKSLIESMEDCTKSLIESIENIENKYGEASYIEHKRDVIEKIAKKYIEQALKLFFNSEDVRWEWDHTSFLRSYFNFPDAVIGFVDDILEFYQKNIVSKFNEKHNETSELYREKMKGIKKELETKLEVVKILKYGEESIKGKPNVLCITISNLIAYSIHSGKQLMEVDGLILGLTTEKELFISLIEAKSGNESATRAVRSKIRDRRNNIFRGYDISNLINLVRGLDYNSIAYLVITDEKIPTI
;
A
#
# COMPACT_ATOMS: atom_id res chain seq x y z
N MET A 1 -52.91 8.97 -10.16
CA MET A 1 -51.55 9.07 -9.58
C MET A 1 -51.51 8.31 -8.25
N GLY A 2 -51.37 6.98 -8.31
CA GLY A 2 -51.34 6.11 -7.12
C GLY A 2 -50.36 4.96 -7.31
N TYR A 3 -49.08 5.27 -7.50
CA TYR A 3 -48.04 4.29 -7.88
C TYR A 3 -47.00 3.97 -6.80
N LEU A 4 -47.20 4.44 -5.56
CA LEU A 4 -46.30 4.14 -4.43
C LEU A 4 -47.14 3.69 -3.22
N GLY A 5 -47.68 2.48 -3.31
CA GLY A 5 -48.15 1.75 -2.14
C GLY A 5 -46.96 1.04 -1.48
N ASP A 6 -46.72 1.37 -0.21
CA ASP A 6 -45.96 0.69 0.84
C ASP A 6 -44.54 0.11 0.55
N ASN A 7 -43.57 0.59 1.34
CA ASN A 7 -42.26 -0.02 1.65
C ASN A 7 -41.23 -0.20 0.51
N SER A 8 -41.33 0.55 -0.58
CA SER A 8 -40.42 0.37 -1.70
C SER A 8 -39.12 1.18 -1.54
N THR A 9 -37.97 0.49 -1.34
CA THR A 9 -36.61 1.07 -1.27
C THR A 9 -36.05 1.41 -2.67
N HIS A 10 -36.85 2.12 -3.47
CA HIS A 10 -36.44 2.60 -4.79
C HIS A 10 -35.49 3.79 -4.66
N TYR A 11 -34.37 3.72 -5.38
CA TYR A 11 -33.34 4.74 -5.37
C TYR A 11 -32.91 5.08 -6.80
N PHE A 12 -32.79 6.37 -7.11
CA PHE A 12 -32.31 6.81 -8.41
C PHE A 12 -30.78 6.85 -8.42
N ILE A 13 -30.16 6.12 -9.35
CA ILE A 13 -28.71 6.12 -9.54
C ILE A 13 -28.41 6.67 -10.94
N PRO A 14 -27.61 7.74 -11.07
CA PRO A 14 -27.27 8.28 -12.37
C PRO A 14 -26.61 7.25 -13.28
N GLY A 15 -26.99 7.27 -14.56
CA GLY A 15 -26.50 6.32 -15.56
C GLY A 15 -27.06 4.90 -15.44
N ILE A 16 -27.85 4.59 -14.41
CA ILE A 16 -28.56 3.31 -14.24
C ILE A 16 -30.08 3.53 -14.29
N GLY A 17 -30.60 4.52 -13.57
CA GLY A 17 -32.04 4.79 -13.42
C GLY A 17 -32.56 4.46 -12.03
N ILE A 18 -33.88 4.24 -11.92
CA ILE A 18 -34.53 3.87 -10.65
C ILE A 18 -34.28 2.38 -10.40
N TYR A 19 -33.69 2.06 -9.25
CA TYR A 19 -33.39 0.69 -8.85
C TYR A 19 -34.00 0.37 -7.49
N ASN A 20 -34.55 -0.83 -7.34
CA ASN A 20 -35.02 -1.33 -6.06
C ASN A 20 -33.87 -1.99 -5.30
N LEU A 21 -33.45 -1.39 -4.17
CA LEU A 21 -32.33 -1.89 -3.36
C LEU A 21 -32.59 -3.28 -2.73
N ASN A 22 -33.82 -3.77 -2.80
CA ASN A 22 -34.28 -5.07 -2.31
C ASN A 22 -33.92 -5.32 -0.84
N ILE A 23 -33.86 -4.26 -0.02
CA ILE A 23 -33.50 -4.35 1.40
C ILE A 23 -34.47 -5.30 2.14
N GLU A 24 -35.77 -5.18 1.83
CA GLU A 24 -36.85 -5.99 2.40
C GLU A 24 -36.68 -7.51 2.21
N ARG A 25 -35.96 -7.93 1.17
CA ARG A 25 -35.80 -9.36 0.84
C ARG A 25 -34.63 -10.01 1.59
N ALA A 26 -33.79 -9.23 2.27
CA ALA A 26 -32.63 -9.72 2.98
C ALA A 26 -32.75 -9.36 4.47
N LYS A 27 -33.37 -10.24 5.28
CA LYS A 27 -33.61 -10.06 6.73
C LYS A 27 -32.42 -9.42 7.48
N PRO A 28 -31.16 -9.89 7.32
CA PRO A 28 -29.99 -9.29 7.98
C PRO A 28 -29.67 -7.88 7.51
N VAL A 29 -29.91 -7.55 6.25
CA VAL A 29 -29.68 -6.19 5.72
C VAL A 29 -30.79 -5.26 6.19
N LYS A 30 -32.04 -5.74 6.18
CA LYS A 30 -33.20 -4.99 6.67
C LYS A 30 -33.06 -4.59 8.13
N ILE A 31 -32.78 -5.55 9.02
CA ILE A 31 -32.67 -5.28 10.46
C ILE A 31 -31.58 -4.23 10.74
N LEU A 32 -30.43 -4.34 10.06
CA LEU A 32 -29.36 -3.36 10.20
C LEU A 32 -29.76 -1.99 9.65
N TYR A 33 -30.39 -1.96 8.47
CA TYR A 33 -30.85 -0.72 7.85
C TYR A 33 -31.88 -0.01 8.73
N ASP A 34 -32.91 -0.73 9.18
CA ASP A 34 -33.99 -0.20 10.02
C ASP A 34 -33.43 0.36 11.34
N PHE A 35 -32.51 -0.36 11.99
CA PHE A 35 -31.82 0.13 13.19
C PHE A 35 -31.04 1.43 12.90
N LEU A 36 -30.22 1.45 11.84
CA LEU A 36 -29.43 2.62 11.47
C LEU A 36 -30.30 3.80 11.04
N ASP A 37 -31.44 3.56 10.41
CA ASP A 37 -32.40 4.59 10.00
C ASP A 37 -33.11 5.18 11.22
N GLU A 38 -33.58 4.32 12.14
CA GLU A 38 -34.26 4.73 13.36
C GLU A 38 -33.37 5.58 14.29
N VAL A 39 -32.06 5.30 14.35
CA VAL A 39 -31.10 6.11 15.13
C VAL A 39 -30.56 7.33 14.36
N GLY A 40 -31.07 7.60 13.16
CA GLY A 40 -30.73 8.77 12.32
C GLY A 40 -29.41 8.68 11.56
N GLU A 41 -28.78 7.51 11.54
CA GLU A 41 -27.47 7.30 10.91
C GLU A 41 -27.59 7.19 9.37
N ILE A 42 -28.68 6.61 8.86
CA ILE A 42 -28.95 6.62 7.41
C ILE A 42 -29.17 8.05 6.90
N ASP A 43 -29.92 8.88 7.64
CA ASP A 43 -30.11 10.29 7.29
C ASP A 43 -28.80 11.07 7.37
N ARG A 44 -27.93 10.77 8.32
CA ARG A 44 -26.57 11.32 8.35
C ARG A 44 -25.81 10.96 7.07
N LEU A 45 -25.83 9.69 6.65
CA LEU A 45 -25.14 9.22 5.44
C LEU A 45 -25.71 9.80 4.14
N LYS A 46 -27.03 10.03 4.05
CA LYS A 46 -27.69 10.73 2.93
C LYS A 46 -27.27 12.20 2.84
N ASN A 47 -26.92 12.82 3.97
CA ASN A 47 -26.47 14.21 4.03
C ASN A 47 -24.95 14.38 4.03
N LEU A 48 -24.19 13.28 4.24
CA LEU A 48 -22.75 13.30 4.29
C LEU A 48 -22.17 13.28 2.87
N ASP A 49 -21.46 14.34 2.52
CA ASP A 49 -20.82 14.49 1.22
C ASP A 49 -19.72 13.44 0.99
N HIS A 50 -19.80 12.68 -0.11
CA HIS A 50 -18.79 11.68 -0.43
C HIS A 50 -17.45 12.32 -0.79
N LEU A 51 -17.48 13.40 -1.58
CA LEU A 51 -16.29 14.07 -2.13
C LEU A 51 -15.64 15.03 -1.12
N GLY A 52 -16.33 15.34 -0.03
CA GLY A 52 -15.77 16.10 1.08
C GLY A 52 -15.42 17.53 0.71
N ASP A 53 -14.14 17.92 0.91
CA ASP A 53 -13.64 19.26 0.61
C ASP A 53 -13.42 19.50 -0.90
N VAL A 54 -13.40 18.47 -1.74
CA VAL A 54 -13.33 18.62 -3.22
C VAL A 54 -14.48 19.47 -3.76
N ARG A 55 -15.67 19.34 -3.17
CA ARG A 55 -16.87 20.11 -3.54
C ARG A 55 -16.67 21.63 -3.41
N GLU A 56 -15.73 22.06 -2.58
CA GLU A 56 -15.44 23.48 -2.38
C GLU A 56 -14.76 24.15 -3.58
N VAL A 57 -14.26 23.32 -4.49
CA VAL A 57 -13.53 23.71 -5.71
C VAL A 57 -14.37 23.46 -6.94
N ILE A 58 -15.08 22.34 -6.99
CA ILE A 58 -15.82 21.92 -8.17
C ILE A 58 -17.31 21.97 -7.86
N ASP A 59 -17.94 23.08 -8.25
CA ASP A 59 -19.38 23.26 -8.09
C ASP A 59 -20.16 22.21 -8.89
N GLY A 60 -21.29 21.78 -8.34
CA GLY A 60 -22.15 20.75 -8.93
C GLY A 60 -21.71 19.30 -8.66
N THR A 61 -20.50 19.08 -8.14
CA THR A 61 -20.05 17.73 -7.75
C THR A 61 -20.68 17.33 -6.42
N ARG A 62 -21.82 16.62 -6.48
CA ARG A 62 -22.59 16.23 -5.30
C ARG A 62 -23.10 14.82 -5.42
N HIS A 63 -22.62 13.97 -4.53
CA HIS A 63 -23.31 12.76 -4.14
C HIS A 63 -22.95 12.44 -2.68
N SER A 64 -23.88 11.80 -2.01
CA SER A 64 -23.79 11.42 -0.61
C SER A 64 -23.05 10.11 -0.43
N ARG A 65 -22.63 9.82 0.80
CA ARG A 65 -22.14 8.50 1.18
C ARG A 65 -23.22 7.43 1.00
N PHE A 66 -24.49 7.77 1.16
CA PHE A 66 -25.58 6.84 0.89
C PHE A 66 -25.75 6.52 -0.61
N ASP A 67 -25.55 7.49 -1.52
CA ASP A 67 -25.53 7.23 -2.97
C ASP A 67 -24.47 6.17 -3.33
N TYR A 68 -23.30 6.27 -2.69
CA TYR A 68 -22.23 5.29 -2.84
C TYR A 68 -22.62 3.90 -2.31
N ILE A 69 -23.30 3.82 -1.17
CA ILE A 69 -23.81 2.54 -0.61
C ILE A 69 -24.86 1.94 -1.54
N ALA A 70 -25.81 2.75 -2.03
CA ALA A 70 -26.83 2.32 -2.96
C ALA A 70 -26.20 1.73 -4.23
N LEU A 71 -25.18 2.38 -4.80
CA LEU A 71 -24.46 1.85 -5.96
C LEU A 71 -23.76 0.51 -5.68
N ILE A 72 -23.15 0.33 -4.51
CA ILE A 72 -22.60 -0.98 -4.10
C ILE A 72 -23.69 -2.04 -4.08
N PHE A 73 -24.88 -1.73 -3.54
CA PHE A 73 -26.01 -2.67 -3.48
C PHE A 73 -26.46 -3.08 -4.88
N VAL A 74 -26.55 -2.12 -5.81
CA VAL A 74 -26.95 -2.37 -7.20
C VAL A 74 -25.91 -3.21 -7.93
N LEU A 75 -24.62 -2.90 -7.78
CA LEU A 75 -23.55 -3.69 -8.38
C LEU A 75 -23.57 -5.13 -7.87
N ILE A 76 -23.63 -5.37 -6.56
CA ILE A 76 -23.57 -6.74 -6.04
C ILE A 76 -24.84 -7.55 -6.39
N ASP A 77 -26.03 -6.93 -6.39
CA ASP A 77 -27.24 -7.63 -6.80
C ASP A 77 -27.22 -7.98 -8.30
N ASN A 78 -26.75 -7.06 -9.15
CA ASN A 78 -26.65 -7.31 -10.57
C ASN A 78 -25.58 -8.37 -10.90
N TRP A 79 -24.38 -8.23 -10.34
CA TRP A 79 -23.29 -9.17 -10.56
C TRP A 79 -23.67 -10.58 -10.09
N ALA A 80 -24.37 -10.69 -8.96
CA ALA A 80 -24.88 -11.96 -8.47
C ALA A 80 -25.88 -12.62 -9.45
N GLN A 81 -26.71 -11.82 -10.14
CA GLN A 81 -27.69 -12.33 -11.09
C GLN A 81 -27.07 -12.75 -12.43
N ILE A 82 -26.14 -11.96 -12.95
CA ILE A 82 -25.62 -12.12 -14.30
C ILE A 82 -24.47 -13.14 -14.36
N ALA A 83 -23.64 -13.21 -13.32
CA ALA A 83 -22.43 -14.03 -13.31
C ALA A 83 -22.44 -14.97 -12.09
N LYS A 84 -22.98 -16.18 -12.29
CA LYS A 84 -23.14 -17.19 -11.23
C LYS A 84 -21.80 -17.68 -10.68
N GLU A 85 -20.75 -17.61 -11.49
CA GLU A 85 -19.36 -17.97 -11.23
C GLU A 85 -18.72 -17.07 -10.15
N ILE A 86 -19.26 -15.88 -9.91
CA ILE A 86 -18.83 -15.01 -8.80
C ILE A 86 -19.20 -15.63 -7.43
N HIS A 87 -20.13 -16.59 -7.42
CA HIS A 87 -20.57 -17.29 -6.22
C HIS A 87 -21.11 -16.34 -5.12
N ALA A 88 -21.68 -15.20 -5.50
CA ALA A 88 -22.24 -14.22 -4.57
C ALA A 88 -23.42 -14.75 -3.72
N PHE A 89 -24.14 -15.77 -4.22
CA PHE A 89 -25.20 -16.47 -3.49
C PHE A 89 -24.68 -17.56 -2.55
N SER A 90 -23.39 -17.86 -2.55
CA SER A 90 -22.82 -18.88 -1.67
C SER A 90 -23.04 -18.49 -0.21
N LYS A 91 -23.41 -19.50 0.59
CA LYS A 91 -23.67 -19.32 2.02
C LYS A 91 -22.37 -19.33 2.82
N VAL A 92 -22.28 -18.43 3.78
CA VAL A 92 -21.22 -18.33 4.78
C VAL A 92 -21.81 -18.49 6.18
N GLU A 93 -21.06 -19.16 7.06
CA GLU A 93 -21.44 -19.32 8.46
C GLU A 93 -21.12 -18.04 9.22
N VAL A 94 -22.06 -17.59 10.05
CA VAL A 94 -21.96 -16.35 10.83
C VAL A 94 -22.40 -16.62 12.27
N GLU A 95 -21.88 -15.84 13.21
CA GLU A 95 -22.10 -16.02 14.64
C GLU A 95 -22.54 -14.71 15.30
N PRO A 96 -23.35 -14.76 16.38
CA PRO A 96 -24.03 -15.95 16.90
C PRO A 96 -25.16 -16.43 15.96
N GLU A 97 -25.59 -17.66 16.19
CA GLU A 97 -26.80 -18.20 15.58
C GLU A 97 -28.03 -17.51 16.20
N ILE A 98 -28.94 -16.98 15.36
CA ILE A 98 -30.15 -16.26 15.83
C ILE A 98 -31.21 -17.26 16.29
N GLU A 99 -31.49 -18.25 15.45
CA GLU A 99 -32.43 -19.35 15.64
C GLU A 99 -31.80 -20.64 15.09
N ALA A 100 -32.23 -21.81 15.58
CA ALA A 100 -31.72 -23.10 15.11
C ALA A 100 -31.87 -23.24 13.58
N GLY A 101 -30.73 -23.31 12.88
CA GLY A 101 -30.65 -23.37 11.41
C GLY A 101 -30.39 -22.04 10.71
N GLU A 102 -30.49 -20.89 11.39
CA GLU A 102 -30.21 -19.54 10.86
C GLU A 102 -28.72 -19.14 10.97
N ARG A 103 -27.80 -20.09 11.00
CA ARG A 103 -26.34 -19.81 11.03
C ARG A 103 -25.76 -19.36 9.69
N ARG A 104 -26.53 -19.44 8.59
CA ARG A 104 -26.02 -19.22 7.23
C ARG A 104 -26.54 -17.95 6.58
N LEU A 105 -25.63 -17.11 6.10
CA LEU A 105 -25.90 -15.86 5.39
C LEU A 105 -25.49 -15.96 3.91
N GLN A 106 -26.22 -15.34 2.98
CA GLN A 106 -25.76 -15.23 1.60
C GLN A 106 -24.62 -14.22 1.48
N GLY A 107 -23.60 -14.52 0.67
CA GLY A 107 -22.46 -13.64 0.47
C GLY A 107 -22.81 -12.20 0.09
N LYS A 108 -23.75 -12.03 -0.85
CA LYS A 108 -24.23 -10.69 -1.24
C LYS A 108 -24.84 -9.89 -0.08
N ASP A 109 -25.54 -10.54 0.84
CA ASP A 109 -26.17 -9.89 1.98
C ASP A 109 -25.11 -9.50 3.02
N LEU A 110 -24.08 -10.34 3.21
CA LEU A 110 -22.90 -9.98 4.02
C LEU A 110 -22.20 -8.73 3.47
N ILE A 111 -22.03 -8.65 2.15
CA ILE A 111 -21.43 -7.50 1.47
C ILE A 111 -22.26 -6.24 1.68
N LYS A 112 -23.59 -6.33 1.58
CA LYS A 112 -24.51 -5.21 1.87
C LYS A 112 -24.42 -4.76 3.33
N CYS A 113 -24.35 -5.70 4.28
CA CYS A 113 -24.11 -5.38 5.69
C CYS A 113 -22.78 -4.65 5.88
N TRP A 114 -21.67 -5.13 5.28
CA TRP A 114 -20.38 -4.44 5.35
C TRP A 114 -20.41 -3.04 4.73
N ALA A 115 -21.20 -2.81 3.68
CA ALA A 115 -21.38 -1.50 3.10
C ALA A 115 -22.09 -0.52 4.03
N LEU A 116 -23.11 -0.96 4.77
CA LEU A 116 -23.74 -0.14 5.81
C LEU A 116 -22.76 0.10 6.97
N LEU A 117 -22.28 -0.98 7.58
CA LEU A 117 -21.42 -0.96 8.76
C LEU A 117 -20.17 -0.09 8.57
N LEU A 118 -19.44 -0.23 7.48
CA LEU A 118 -18.19 0.49 7.30
C LEU A 118 -18.37 1.97 6.96
N ASN A 119 -19.49 2.35 6.34
CA ASN A 119 -19.67 3.75 5.92
C ASN A 119 -20.06 4.68 7.07
N ILE A 120 -20.61 4.16 8.17
CA ILE A 120 -20.88 4.96 9.38
C ILE A 120 -19.58 5.53 9.98
N GLY A 121 -18.42 4.95 9.65
CA GLY A 121 -17.09 5.42 10.09
C GLY A 121 -16.58 6.71 9.46
N HIS A 122 -17.29 7.26 8.47
CA HIS A 122 -16.87 8.48 7.77
C HIS A 122 -17.38 9.73 8.48
N LEU A 123 -16.47 10.68 8.69
CA LEU A 123 -16.74 12.01 9.24
C LEU A 123 -17.05 13.01 8.15
N ASP A 124 -17.57 14.17 8.55
CA ASP A 124 -17.72 15.34 7.68
C ASP A 124 -16.40 15.68 6.97
N TRP A 125 -16.47 16.08 5.70
CA TRP A 125 -15.31 16.22 4.79
C TRP A 125 -14.45 14.95 4.62
N THR A 126 -14.82 13.82 5.20
CA THR A 126 -14.31 12.47 4.92
C THR A 126 -12.81 12.28 5.18
N PHE A 127 -11.99 12.14 4.13
CA PHE A 127 -10.55 11.86 4.22
C PHE A 127 -9.77 12.97 4.95
N PRO A 128 -9.91 14.26 4.57
CA PRO A 128 -9.34 15.40 5.30
C PRO A 128 -9.47 15.35 6.81
N THR A 129 -10.70 15.24 7.30
CA THR A 129 -11.02 15.28 8.73
C THR A 129 -10.44 14.08 9.46
N LYS A 130 -10.54 12.87 8.89
CA LYS A 130 -9.95 11.67 9.48
C LYS A 130 -8.43 11.77 9.59
N ARG A 131 -7.76 12.35 8.58
CA ARG A 131 -6.31 12.57 8.59
C ARG A 131 -5.91 13.51 9.72
N ILE A 132 -6.59 14.65 9.83
CA ILE A 132 -6.29 15.66 10.85
C ILE A 132 -6.63 15.13 12.25
N LEU A 133 -7.74 14.41 12.40
CA LEU A 133 -8.12 13.77 13.67
C LEU A 133 -7.04 12.78 14.11
N LEU A 134 -6.56 11.93 13.21
CA LEU A 134 -5.49 10.98 13.53
C LEU A 134 -4.21 11.69 13.97
N GLU A 135 -3.86 12.78 13.29
CA GLU A 135 -2.73 13.63 13.67
C GLU A 135 -2.90 14.22 15.08
N VAL A 136 -4.06 14.81 15.37
CA VAL A 136 -4.39 15.39 16.68
C VAL A 136 -4.33 14.34 17.80
N LEU A 137 -4.87 13.14 17.57
CA LEU A 137 -4.82 12.03 18.52
C LEU A 137 -3.37 11.57 18.79
N HIS A 138 -2.48 11.66 17.81
CA HIS A 138 -1.05 11.41 17.97
C HIS A 138 -0.35 12.51 18.75
N ASP A 139 -0.51 13.76 18.33
CA ASP A 139 0.12 14.93 18.94
C ASP A 139 -0.21 15.04 20.43
N LYS A 140 -1.43 14.65 20.82
CA LYS A 140 -1.91 14.65 22.21
C LYS A 140 -1.72 13.32 22.95
N LYS A 141 -1.15 12.29 22.31
CA LYS A 141 -1.02 10.92 22.84
C LYS A 141 -2.37 10.30 23.29
N LEU A 142 -3.46 10.73 22.66
CA LEU A 142 -4.83 10.30 22.97
C LEU A 142 -5.27 9.08 22.17
N HIS A 143 -4.52 8.69 21.14
CA HIS A 143 -4.72 7.43 20.43
C HIS A 143 -4.65 6.20 21.37
N ILE A 144 -3.87 6.25 22.46
CA ILE A 144 -3.80 5.17 23.46
C ILE A 144 -5.15 4.97 24.13
N LYS A 145 -5.81 6.05 24.57
CA LYS A 145 -7.15 5.98 25.17
C LYS A 145 -8.20 5.42 24.22
N LEU A 146 -8.08 5.74 22.92
CA LEU A 146 -8.97 5.18 21.90
C LEU A 146 -8.78 3.66 21.76
N ILE A 147 -7.54 3.16 21.84
CA ILE A 147 -7.21 1.73 21.82
C ILE A 147 -7.71 1.05 23.10
N GLU A 148 -7.55 1.70 24.26
CA GLU A 148 -8.00 1.16 25.56
C GLU A 148 -9.52 0.96 25.63
N GLY A 149 -10.30 1.78 24.92
CA GLY A 149 -11.75 1.58 24.82
C GLY A 149 -12.20 0.48 23.86
N ILE A 150 -11.28 -0.27 23.24
CA ILE A 150 -11.60 -1.42 22.41
C ILE A 150 -11.44 -2.70 23.24
N GLU A 151 -12.56 -3.37 23.50
CA GLU A 151 -12.61 -4.61 24.29
C GLU A 151 -12.12 -5.84 23.51
N ASP A 152 -12.43 -5.94 22.20
CA ASP A 152 -12.02 -7.09 21.40
C ASP A 152 -10.52 -7.00 21.06
N GLU A 153 -9.75 -7.96 21.56
CA GLU A 153 -8.28 -7.94 21.46
C GLU A 153 -7.74 -8.03 20.01
N GLU A 154 -8.46 -8.69 19.09
CA GLU A 154 -8.04 -8.72 17.68
C GLU A 154 -8.28 -7.38 16.99
N ILE A 155 -9.43 -6.75 17.25
CA ILE A 155 -9.72 -5.40 16.75
C ILE A 155 -8.78 -4.39 17.38
N LYS A 156 -8.46 -4.53 18.67
CA LYS A 156 -7.51 -3.69 19.40
C LYS A 156 -6.11 -3.78 18.81
N LYS A 157 -5.64 -5.00 18.50
CA LYS A 157 -4.39 -5.22 17.75
C LYS A 157 -4.43 -4.50 16.40
N LYS A 158 -5.52 -4.63 15.65
CA LYS A 158 -5.65 -3.97 14.35
C LYS A 158 -5.71 -2.44 14.47
N ALA A 159 -6.40 -1.92 15.48
CA ALA A 159 -6.45 -0.50 15.77
C ALA A 159 -5.07 0.05 16.12
N LYS A 160 -4.29 -0.69 16.92
CA LYS A 160 -2.90 -0.36 17.23
C LYS A 160 -2.05 -0.26 15.97
N GLU A 161 -2.12 -1.24 15.08
CA GLU A 161 -1.43 -1.18 13.78
C GLU A 161 -1.82 0.08 13.00
N ILE A 162 -3.12 0.32 12.79
CA ILE A 162 -3.62 1.47 12.02
C ILE A 162 -3.18 2.80 12.63
N LEU A 163 -3.27 2.93 13.95
CA LEU A 163 -2.92 4.15 14.66
C LEU A 163 -1.39 4.34 14.65
N GLU A 164 -0.59 3.35 15.01
CA GLU A 164 0.89 3.45 15.04
C GLU A 164 1.48 3.77 13.67
N PHE A 165 0.97 3.16 12.59
CA PHE A 165 1.42 3.43 11.22
C PHE A 165 0.77 4.67 10.58
N ARG A 166 -0.09 5.38 11.31
CA ARG A 166 -0.87 6.52 10.82
C ARG A 166 -1.61 6.19 9.52
N ASP A 167 -2.23 5.03 9.46
CA ASP A 167 -2.95 4.57 8.27
C ASP A 167 -4.31 5.26 8.15
N TYR A 168 -4.28 6.49 7.63
CA TYR A 168 -5.47 7.32 7.40
C TYR A 168 -6.49 6.64 6.47
N SER A 169 -6.02 5.71 5.62
CA SER A 169 -6.87 5.03 4.64
C SER A 169 -7.76 3.99 5.30
N HIS A 170 -7.31 3.34 6.37
CA HIS A 170 -8.06 2.33 7.12
C HIS A 170 -8.64 2.83 8.45
N PHE A 171 -8.25 4.02 8.93
CA PHE A 171 -8.72 4.57 10.21
C PHE A 171 -10.25 4.65 10.36
N TYR A 172 -10.99 4.86 9.27
CA TYR A 172 -12.46 4.87 9.29
C TYR A 172 -13.06 3.54 9.76
N GLN A 173 -12.35 2.41 9.62
CA GLN A 173 -12.83 1.10 10.06
C GLN A 173 -12.93 1.04 11.59
N ILE A 174 -11.94 1.60 12.28
CA ILE A 174 -11.92 1.68 13.75
C ILE A 174 -12.99 2.65 14.23
N LEU A 175 -13.12 3.80 13.57
CA LEU A 175 -14.19 4.76 13.87
C LEU A 175 -15.58 4.15 13.63
N ALA A 176 -15.76 3.35 12.58
CA ALA A 176 -17.01 2.67 12.28
C ALA A 176 -17.37 1.65 13.38
N TYR A 177 -16.40 0.82 13.79
CA TYR A 177 -16.59 -0.16 14.86
C TYR A 177 -16.99 0.50 16.19
N LEU A 178 -16.25 1.53 16.60
CA LEU A 178 -16.56 2.27 17.83
C LEU A 178 -17.91 2.98 17.74
N ARG A 179 -18.21 3.65 16.61
CA ARG A 179 -19.51 4.30 16.38
C ARG A 179 -20.66 3.30 16.48
N PHE A 180 -20.53 2.11 15.91
CA PHE A 180 -21.55 1.07 16.01
C PHE A 180 -21.80 0.64 17.46
N LYS A 181 -20.74 0.41 18.23
CA LYS A 181 -20.85 0.09 19.67
C LYS A 181 -21.58 1.19 20.44
N CYS A 182 -21.20 2.44 20.24
CA CYS A 182 -21.80 3.57 20.97
C CYS A 182 -23.27 3.79 20.59
N LEU A 183 -23.64 3.60 19.32
CA LEU A 183 -25.04 3.61 18.90
C LEU A 183 -25.85 2.50 19.59
N TYR A 184 -25.29 1.30 19.71
CA TYR A 184 -25.95 0.21 20.43
C TYR A 184 -26.09 0.48 21.93
N GLU A 185 -25.06 1.01 22.58
CA GLU A 185 -25.14 1.36 24.01
C GLU A 185 -26.24 2.39 24.28
N LYS A 186 -26.33 3.41 23.42
CA LYS A 186 -27.33 4.48 23.54
C LYS A 186 -28.75 4.04 23.18
N TYR A 187 -28.89 3.15 22.20
CA TYR A 187 -30.18 2.75 21.63
C TYR A 187 -30.40 1.23 21.72
N ARG A 188 -29.97 0.62 22.83
CA ARG A 188 -30.01 -0.85 23.04
C ARG A 188 -31.38 -1.46 22.80
N ASN A 189 -32.45 -0.71 23.08
CA ASN A 189 -33.83 -1.17 22.90
C ASN A 189 -34.33 -1.17 21.45
N LYS A 190 -33.52 -0.67 20.49
CA LYS A 190 -33.88 -0.58 19.06
C LYS A 190 -33.34 -1.73 18.22
N ILE A 191 -32.49 -2.57 18.80
CA ILE A 191 -31.94 -3.75 18.13
C ILE A 191 -31.75 -4.87 19.14
N ASP A 192 -32.12 -6.09 18.75
CA ASP A 192 -31.91 -7.28 19.56
C ASP A 192 -30.40 -7.55 19.78
N GLU A 193 -30.04 -7.94 21.00
CA GLU A 193 -28.64 -8.16 21.39
C GLU A 193 -27.94 -9.24 20.55
N ILE A 194 -28.68 -10.29 20.14
CA ILE A 194 -28.12 -11.38 19.34
C ILE A 194 -27.82 -10.85 17.92
N TRP A 195 -28.69 -10.02 17.35
CA TRP A 195 -28.42 -9.33 16.09
C TRP A 195 -27.25 -8.37 16.18
N PHE A 196 -27.15 -7.58 17.25
CA PHE A 196 -26.01 -6.70 17.49
C PHE A 196 -24.69 -7.48 17.51
N LYS A 197 -24.60 -8.57 18.29
CA LYS A 197 -23.42 -9.45 18.35
C LYS A 197 -23.10 -10.04 16.97
N ARG A 198 -24.12 -10.32 16.17
CA ARG A 198 -23.93 -10.86 14.81
C ARG A 198 -23.32 -9.83 13.87
N TYR A 199 -23.73 -8.58 13.95
CA TYR A 199 -23.11 -7.50 13.19
C TYR A 199 -21.71 -7.17 13.70
N GLU A 200 -21.48 -7.24 15.01
CA GLU A 200 -20.14 -7.11 15.60
C GLU A 200 -19.18 -8.16 15.04
N TRP A 201 -19.61 -9.42 14.97
CA TRP A 201 -18.85 -10.50 14.35
C TRP A 201 -18.56 -10.23 12.87
N MET A 202 -19.56 -9.77 12.10
CA MET A 202 -19.36 -9.41 10.69
C MET A 202 -18.33 -8.29 10.54
N PHE A 203 -18.37 -7.27 11.41
CA PHE A 203 -17.40 -6.19 11.48
C PHE A 203 -15.99 -6.72 11.73
N LYS A 204 -15.83 -7.52 12.79
CA LYS A 204 -14.58 -8.15 13.19
C LYS A 204 -13.97 -8.92 12.05
N LYS A 205 -14.77 -9.80 11.42
CA LYS A 205 -14.32 -10.59 10.28
C LYS A 205 -13.88 -9.75 9.10
N TYR A 206 -14.41 -8.54 8.88
CA TYR A 206 -13.89 -7.65 7.85
C TYR A 206 -12.58 -6.96 8.25
N ILE A 207 -12.52 -6.42 9.46
CA ILE A 207 -11.40 -5.59 9.97
C ILE A 207 -10.14 -6.43 10.20
N VAL A 208 -10.31 -7.60 10.80
CA VAL A 208 -9.20 -8.50 11.14
C VAL A 208 -8.87 -9.33 9.91
N ASP A 209 -7.68 -9.10 9.36
CA ASP A 209 -7.11 -9.91 8.29
C ASP A 209 -6.33 -11.07 8.90
N ASP A 210 -7.04 -12.02 9.50
CA ASP A 210 -6.45 -13.27 9.93
C ASP A 210 -6.45 -14.25 8.76
N PHE A 211 -5.25 -14.63 8.29
CA PHE A 211 -5.07 -15.62 7.21
C PHE A 211 -4.54 -16.95 7.77
N SER A 212 -4.54 -17.13 9.10
CA SER A 212 -3.97 -18.31 9.75
C SER A 212 -4.80 -19.59 9.47
N ASP A 213 -6.12 -19.48 9.30
CA ASP A 213 -7.01 -20.63 9.04
C ASP A 213 -7.56 -20.67 7.60
N LYS A 214 -6.68 -20.93 6.63
CA LYS A 214 -6.99 -20.87 5.18
C LYS A 214 -8.09 -21.82 4.69
N VAL A 215 -8.42 -22.88 5.42
CA VAL A 215 -9.37 -23.91 4.94
C VAL A 215 -10.82 -23.56 5.28
N LYS A 216 -11.10 -23.02 6.47
CA LYS A 216 -12.47 -22.64 6.90
C LYS A 216 -12.85 -21.22 6.48
N GLU A 217 -11.90 -20.29 6.36
CA GLU A 217 -12.17 -18.88 6.07
C GLU A 217 -12.12 -18.50 4.57
N SER A 218 -11.91 -19.48 3.67
CA SER A 218 -11.81 -19.25 2.23
C SER A 218 -12.98 -18.44 1.64
N LYS A 219 -14.21 -18.66 2.14
CA LYS A 219 -15.40 -17.91 1.71
C LYS A 219 -15.45 -16.47 2.22
N ILE A 220 -15.04 -16.23 3.47
CA ILE A 220 -14.98 -14.85 4.01
C ILE A 220 -13.93 -14.05 3.24
N ILE A 221 -12.76 -14.65 2.97
CA ILE A 221 -11.70 -14.03 2.16
C ILE A 221 -12.22 -13.72 0.75
N HIS A 222 -12.92 -14.66 0.12
CA HIS A 222 -13.58 -14.43 -1.17
C HIS A 222 -14.52 -13.23 -1.14
N PHE A 223 -15.42 -13.16 -0.15
CA PHE A 223 -16.37 -12.05 -0.05
C PHE A 223 -15.71 -10.72 0.31
N LYS A 224 -14.63 -10.72 1.11
CA LYS A 224 -13.81 -9.51 1.33
C LYS A 224 -13.26 -8.98 0.02
N ASN A 225 -12.68 -9.86 -0.80
CA ASN A 225 -12.12 -9.48 -2.11
C ASN A 225 -13.21 -8.99 -3.05
N LEU A 226 -14.33 -9.70 -3.12
CA LEU A 226 -15.49 -9.29 -3.92
C LEU A 226 -15.99 -7.90 -3.50
N TYR A 227 -16.15 -7.66 -2.19
CA TYR A 227 -16.57 -6.36 -1.69
C TYR A 227 -15.53 -5.25 -1.98
N ARG A 228 -14.23 -5.52 -1.83
CA ARG A 228 -13.16 -4.58 -2.22
C ARG A 228 -13.26 -4.19 -3.70
N ASN A 229 -13.54 -5.17 -4.57
CA ASN A 229 -13.72 -4.93 -6.00
C ASN A 229 -15.00 -4.13 -6.30
N VAL A 230 -16.14 -4.51 -5.73
CA VAL A 230 -17.40 -3.78 -5.88
C VAL A 230 -17.26 -2.32 -5.40
N ARG A 231 -16.63 -2.10 -4.24
CA ARG A 231 -16.35 -0.75 -3.72
C ARG A 231 -15.50 0.10 -4.65
N ARG A 232 -14.46 -0.52 -5.24
CA ARG A 232 -13.55 0.15 -6.16
C ARG A 232 -14.26 0.56 -7.44
N ILE A 233 -15.13 -0.31 -7.97
CA ILE A 233 -15.96 0.01 -9.14
C ILE A 233 -16.99 1.08 -8.80
N ALA A 234 -17.68 0.98 -7.67
CA ALA A 234 -18.62 2.01 -7.22
C ALA A 234 -17.94 3.38 -7.08
N PHE A 235 -16.71 3.41 -6.57
CA PHE A 235 -15.92 4.63 -6.44
C PHE A 235 -15.59 5.22 -7.81
N LEU A 236 -15.07 4.41 -8.73
CA LEU A 236 -14.75 4.85 -10.08
C LEU A 236 -15.99 5.35 -10.83
N LEU A 237 -17.12 4.64 -10.72
CA LEU A 237 -18.38 5.02 -11.35
C LEU A 237 -18.91 6.35 -10.81
N SER A 238 -19.14 6.44 -9.49
CA SER A 238 -19.72 7.65 -8.89
C SER A 238 -18.81 8.85 -9.09
N ASP A 239 -17.54 8.74 -8.72
CA ASP A 239 -16.67 9.91 -8.72
C ASP A 239 -16.34 10.38 -10.13
N SER A 240 -16.13 9.47 -11.09
CA SER A 240 -15.90 9.87 -12.48
C SER A 240 -17.14 10.53 -13.10
N PHE A 241 -18.34 10.10 -12.72
CA PHE A 241 -19.59 10.71 -13.17
C PHE A 241 -19.82 12.10 -12.56
N TYR A 242 -19.57 12.23 -11.25
CA TYR A 242 -19.84 13.46 -10.51
C TYR A 242 -18.69 14.46 -10.54
N THR A 243 -17.55 14.19 -11.20
CA THR A 243 -16.40 15.09 -11.24
C THR A 243 -15.88 15.27 -12.67
N PRO A 244 -15.27 16.43 -13.00
CA PRO A 244 -14.70 16.71 -14.32
C PRO A 244 -13.35 16.00 -14.51
N SER A 245 -13.30 14.71 -14.23
CA SER A 245 -12.06 13.92 -14.28
C SER A 245 -11.55 13.66 -15.71
N GLY A 246 -12.36 14.00 -16.72
CA GLY A 246 -12.10 13.63 -18.12
C GLY A 246 -12.26 12.13 -18.39
N LEU A 247 -12.63 11.36 -17.37
CA LEU A 247 -12.94 9.94 -17.42
C LEU A 247 -14.42 9.77 -17.09
N ASN A 248 -15.11 8.92 -17.83
CA ASN A 248 -16.46 8.50 -17.47
C ASN A 248 -16.57 7.00 -17.75
N LEU A 249 -16.68 6.22 -16.68
CA LEU A 249 -16.88 4.79 -16.79
C LEU A 249 -18.39 4.55 -16.99
N SER A 250 -18.77 4.06 -18.17
CA SER A 250 -20.18 3.82 -18.48
C SER A 250 -20.73 2.69 -17.61
N PRO A 251 -21.79 2.93 -16.81
CA PRO A 251 -22.46 1.88 -16.06
C PRO A 251 -22.94 0.76 -16.99
N VAL A 252 -23.44 1.09 -18.19
CA VAL A 252 -23.98 0.11 -19.16
C VAL A 252 -22.97 -0.98 -19.50
N LEU A 253 -21.68 -0.64 -19.60
CA LEU A 253 -20.62 -1.63 -19.87
C LEU A 253 -20.44 -2.61 -18.72
N LEU A 254 -20.58 -2.15 -17.47
CA LEU A 254 -20.41 -2.98 -16.29
C LEU A 254 -21.66 -3.81 -15.96
N PHE A 255 -22.85 -3.31 -16.28
CA PHE A 255 -24.11 -4.02 -16.06
C PHE A 255 -24.45 -4.98 -17.22
N GLY A 256 -23.90 -4.74 -18.42
CA GLY A 256 -24.22 -5.50 -19.63
C GLY A 256 -23.16 -6.50 -20.11
N ASN A 257 -21.99 -6.56 -19.48
CA ASN A 257 -20.88 -7.42 -19.93
C ASN A 257 -20.42 -8.40 -18.81
N PRO A 258 -20.92 -9.65 -18.81
CA PRO A 258 -20.55 -10.68 -17.83
C PRO A 258 -19.05 -10.99 -17.82
N GLU A 259 -18.40 -11.01 -18.97
CA GLU A 259 -16.97 -11.32 -19.09
C GLU A 259 -16.15 -10.24 -18.38
N LEU A 260 -16.41 -8.97 -18.67
CA LEU A 260 -15.75 -7.85 -17.99
C LEU A 260 -15.97 -7.90 -16.47
N MET A 261 -17.18 -8.24 -16.01
CA MET A 261 -17.45 -8.40 -14.57
C MET A 261 -16.60 -9.51 -13.95
N LEU A 262 -16.51 -10.68 -14.61
CA LEU A 262 -15.69 -11.80 -14.16
C LEU A 262 -14.21 -11.41 -14.12
N SER A 263 -13.71 -10.74 -15.15
CA SER A 263 -12.34 -10.23 -15.21
C SER A 263 -12.04 -9.26 -14.05
N ILE A 264 -13.00 -8.42 -13.66
CA ILE A 264 -12.86 -7.52 -12.51
C ILE A 264 -12.84 -8.31 -11.20
N VAL A 265 -13.75 -9.27 -11.04
CA VAL A 265 -13.87 -10.06 -9.80
C VAL A 265 -12.66 -10.93 -9.57
N PHE A 266 -12.16 -11.59 -10.61
CA PHE A 266 -11.00 -12.48 -10.55
C PHE A 266 -9.66 -11.73 -10.72
N ASP A 267 -9.70 -10.40 -10.75
CA ASP A 267 -8.53 -9.51 -10.83
C ASP A 267 -7.60 -9.85 -12.00
N GLU A 268 -8.17 -10.12 -13.18
CA GLU A 268 -7.41 -10.35 -14.41
C GLU A 268 -6.44 -9.19 -14.65
N THR A 269 -5.19 -9.52 -14.95
CA THR A 269 -4.08 -8.56 -14.84
C THR A 269 -4.28 -7.31 -15.70
N GLU A 270 -4.77 -7.45 -16.93
CA GLU A 270 -5.00 -6.33 -17.84
C GLU A 270 -6.12 -5.39 -17.34
N ILE A 271 -7.26 -5.95 -16.93
CA ILE A 271 -8.39 -5.19 -16.39
C ILE A 271 -8.00 -4.55 -15.05
N SER A 272 -7.31 -5.28 -14.17
CA SER A 272 -6.80 -4.76 -12.90
C SER A 272 -5.88 -3.55 -13.11
N ASN A 273 -4.95 -3.65 -14.06
CA ASN A 273 -4.02 -2.58 -14.44
C ASN A 273 -4.75 -1.37 -15.03
N THR A 274 -5.74 -1.61 -15.90
CA THR A 274 -6.59 -0.55 -16.47
C THR A 274 -7.35 0.19 -15.38
N LEU A 275 -8.02 -0.52 -14.48
CA LEU A 275 -8.71 0.09 -13.34
C LEU A 275 -7.73 0.81 -12.40
N LYS A 276 -6.48 0.34 -12.26
CA LYS A 276 -5.45 0.99 -11.42
C LYS A 276 -5.04 2.31 -12.05
N PHE A 277 -4.88 2.32 -13.38
CA PHE A 277 -4.61 3.53 -14.15
C PHE A 277 -5.76 4.54 -14.03
N LEU A 278 -7.01 4.11 -14.26
CA LEU A 278 -8.20 4.98 -14.13
C LEU A 278 -8.31 5.59 -12.73
N ASN A 279 -8.10 4.78 -11.68
CA ASN A 279 -8.10 5.27 -10.31
C ASN A 279 -7.00 6.33 -10.08
N ARG A 280 -5.77 6.10 -10.58
CA ARG A 280 -4.68 7.09 -10.47
C ARG A 280 -5.00 8.39 -11.20
N GLN A 281 -5.60 8.31 -12.39
CA GLN A 281 -5.97 9.50 -13.15
C GLN A 281 -7.10 10.28 -12.47
N LEU A 282 -8.13 9.60 -11.97
CA LEU A 282 -9.18 10.23 -11.16
C LEU A 282 -8.59 10.90 -9.92
N TYR A 283 -7.70 10.20 -9.20
CA TYR A 283 -7.03 10.74 -8.03
C TYR A 283 -6.20 11.98 -8.35
N LYS A 284 -5.42 11.95 -9.44
CA LYS A 284 -4.58 13.07 -9.88
C LYS A 284 -5.41 14.27 -10.32
N SER A 285 -6.46 14.05 -11.10
CA SER A 285 -7.28 15.12 -11.69
C SER A 285 -8.24 15.78 -10.71
N VAL A 286 -8.76 15.02 -9.74
CA VAL A 286 -9.78 15.47 -8.79
C VAL A 286 -9.16 15.76 -7.43
N TYR A 287 -8.61 14.75 -6.76
CA TYR A 287 -8.19 14.85 -5.35
C TYR A 287 -6.86 15.57 -5.15
N LEU A 288 -5.93 15.40 -6.11
CA LEU A 288 -4.64 16.11 -6.12
C LEU A 288 -4.66 17.34 -7.03
N ASN A 289 -5.85 17.80 -7.43
CA ASN A 289 -5.99 19.05 -8.14
C ASN A 289 -5.41 20.20 -7.30
N GLU A 290 -4.65 21.09 -7.91
CA GLU A 290 -3.99 22.22 -7.23
C GLU A 290 -4.98 23.07 -6.42
N LYS A 291 -6.20 23.28 -6.93
CA LYS A 291 -7.23 24.06 -6.24
C LYS A 291 -7.78 23.30 -5.05
N VAL A 292 -7.92 21.97 -5.15
CA VAL A 292 -8.35 21.11 -4.03
C VAL A 292 -7.30 21.12 -2.93
N LEU A 293 -6.02 20.99 -3.28
CA LEU A 293 -4.93 21.08 -2.31
C LEU A 293 -4.84 22.45 -1.64
N ALA A 294 -5.05 23.54 -2.38
CA ALA A 294 -5.10 24.89 -1.83
C ALA A 294 -6.25 25.05 -0.82
N VAL A 295 -7.44 24.55 -1.16
CA VAL A 295 -8.60 24.56 -0.26
C VAL A 295 -8.36 23.69 0.97
N HIS A 296 -7.77 22.50 0.79
CA HIS A 296 -7.41 21.62 1.90
C HIS A 296 -6.45 22.33 2.87
N SER A 297 -5.44 23.04 2.34
CA SER A 297 -4.51 23.84 3.14
C SER A 297 -5.17 25.02 3.84
N LEU A 298 -6.13 25.69 3.19
CA LEU A 298 -6.89 26.80 3.78
C LEU A 298 -7.67 26.34 5.00
N TYR A 299 -8.31 25.17 4.92
CA TYR A 299 -9.16 24.66 6.00
C TYR A 299 -8.43 23.82 7.03
N TYR A 300 -7.18 23.44 6.79
CA TYR A 300 -6.40 22.58 7.68
C TYR A 300 -6.31 23.13 9.12
N SER A 301 -5.85 24.39 9.30
CA SER A 301 -5.66 24.94 10.65
C SER A 301 -6.98 25.13 11.41
N PRO A 302 -8.03 25.76 10.83
CA PRO A 302 -9.32 25.88 11.51
C PRO A 302 -9.93 24.52 11.89
N LEU A 303 -9.82 23.53 11.00
CA LEU A 303 -10.32 22.19 11.27
C LEU A 303 -9.50 21.48 12.34
N LYS A 304 -8.17 21.65 12.35
CA LYS A 304 -7.29 21.11 13.39
C LYS A 304 -7.63 21.72 14.75
N GLU A 305 -7.87 23.02 14.82
CA GLU A 305 -8.30 23.70 16.06
C GLU A 305 -9.65 23.18 16.58
N GLU A 306 -10.63 23.01 15.68
CA GLU A 306 -11.94 22.48 16.07
C GLU A 306 -11.85 21.02 16.57
N LEU A 307 -11.07 20.18 15.88
CA LEU A 307 -10.82 18.81 16.30
C LEU A 307 -10.02 18.75 17.60
N LEU A 308 -9.08 19.67 17.83
CA LEU A 308 -8.35 19.79 19.09
C LEU A 308 -9.30 20.05 20.26
N ARG A 309 -10.28 20.95 20.10
CA ARG A 309 -11.31 21.21 21.12
C ARG A 309 -12.14 19.97 21.41
N LYS A 310 -12.63 19.29 20.37
CA LYS A 310 -13.44 18.07 20.53
C LYS A 310 -12.66 16.91 21.14
N VAL A 311 -11.36 16.81 20.87
CA VAL A 311 -10.48 15.78 21.43
C VAL A 311 -10.08 16.09 22.89
N GLU A 312 -10.16 17.35 23.32
CA GLU A 312 -9.87 17.75 24.70
C GLU A 312 -10.83 17.12 25.71
N SER A 313 -12.03 16.75 25.29
CA SER A 313 -12.98 16.02 26.13
C SER A 313 -12.48 14.63 26.53
N LEU A 314 -11.78 13.92 25.63
CA LEU A 314 -11.14 12.63 25.92
C LEU A 314 -9.98 12.80 26.92
N LYS A 315 -9.34 13.97 26.95
CA LYS A 315 -8.32 14.30 27.96
C LYS A 315 -8.94 14.39 29.36
N ASN A 316 -10.15 14.94 29.45
CA ASN A 316 -10.87 15.20 30.71
C ASN A 316 -11.52 13.96 31.35
N GLY A 317 -11.24 12.76 30.85
CA GLY A 317 -11.71 11.50 31.44
C GLY A 317 -13.10 11.04 30.96
N LYS A 318 -13.67 11.69 29.94
CA LYS A 318 -14.83 11.15 29.23
C LYS A 318 -14.54 9.74 28.69
N ASN A 319 -15.55 8.88 28.70
CA ASN A 319 -15.42 7.55 28.11
C ASN A 319 -15.33 7.65 26.57
N VAL A 320 -14.93 6.55 25.91
CA VAL A 320 -14.72 6.53 24.46
C VAL A 320 -16.01 6.82 23.69
N CYS A 321 -17.18 6.40 24.18
CA CYS A 321 -18.43 6.66 23.48
C CYS A 321 -18.88 8.11 23.49
N GLU A 322 -18.70 8.81 24.61
CA GLU A 322 -18.94 10.26 24.66
C GLU A 322 -18.03 11.02 23.68
N PHE A 323 -16.76 10.61 23.58
CA PHE A 323 -15.84 11.18 22.60
C PHE A 323 -16.26 10.88 21.16
N ILE A 324 -16.68 9.64 20.86
CA ILE A 324 -17.16 9.28 19.52
C ILE A 324 -18.40 10.10 19.18
N GLU A 325 -19.39 10.21 20.07
CA GLU A 325 -20.56 11.08 19.82
C GLU A 325 -20.12 12.53 19.53
N GLU A 326 -19.21 13.08 20.33
CA GLU A 326 -18.72 14.45 20.16
C GLU A 326 -18.00 14.68 18.82
N ILE A 327 -17.25 13.70 18.31
CA ILE A 327 -16.59 13.78 17.00
C ILE A 327 -17.59 13.65 15.84
N TYR A 328 -18.70 12.95 16.05
CA TYR A 328 -19.76 12.76 15.05
C TYR A 328 -20.86 13.81 15.10
N GLU A 329 -20.93 14.61 16.17
CA GLU A 329 -21.66 15.87 16.16
C GLU A 329 -21.12 16.74 15.04
N ARG A 330 -22.04 17.28 14.21
CA ARG A 330 -21.69 18.07 13.02
C ARG A 330 -20.59 19.07 13.34
N LEU A 331 -19.49 18.95 12.61
CA LEU A 331 -18.46 19.97 12.64
C LEU A 331 -19.07 21.28 12.15
N ASP A 332 -18.67 22.41 12.73
CA ASP A 332 -19.13 23.72 12.29
C ASP A 332 -18.44 24.15 10.98
N ILE A 333 -18.57 23.29 9.97
CA ILE A 333 -18.04 23.49 8.62
C ILE A 333 -18.66 24.73 8.00
N GLN A 334 -19.91 25.06 8.32
CA GLN A 334 -20.54 26.27 7.81
C GLN A 334 -19.84 27.53 8.33
N LYS A 335 -19.49 27.57 9.62
CA LYS A 335 -18.67 28.64 10.19
C LYS A 335 -17.27 28.64 9.59
N ILE A 336 -16.58 27.51 9.54
CA ILE A 336 -15.23 27.40 8.93
C ILE A 336 -15.25 27.93 7.48
N ARG A 337 -16.25 27.54 6.69
CA ARG A 337 -16.49 28.04 5.33
C ARG A 337 -16.71 29.55 5.31
N LYS A 338 -17.60 30.07 6.16
CA LYS A 338 -17.98 31.49 6.20
C LYS A 338 -16.79 32.38 6.57
N GLU A 339 -16.01 31.98 7.58
CA GLU A 339 -14.84 32.71 8.08
C GLU A 339 -13.72 32.73 7.03
N ASN A 340 -13.53 31.63 6.30
CA ASN A 340 -12.45 31.51 5.33
C ASN A 340 -12.87 31.84 3.88
N ARG A 341 -14.14 32.18 3.62
CA ARG A 341 -14.64 32.49 2.27
C ARG A 341 -13.92 33.67 1.63
N LYS A 342 -13.58 34.70 2.40
CA LYS A 342 -12.82 35.87 1.92
C LYS A 342 -11.37 35.54 1.60
N ARG A 343 -10.81 34.55 2.30
CA ARG A 343 -9.43 34.08 2.11
C ARG A 343 -9.30 33.12 0.93
N LYS A 344 -10.40 32.54 0.41
CA LYS A 344 -10.35 31.69 -0.78
C LYS A 344 -9.69 32.37 -1.99
N SER A 345 -9.84 33.69 -2.15
CA SER A 345 -9.16 34.45 -3.21
C SER A 345 -7.69 34.78 -2.90
N GLU A 346 -7.29 34.75 -1.63
CA GLU A 346 -5.90 34.95 -1.19
C GLU A 346 -5.05 33.68 -1.38
N TYR A 347 -5.69 32.52 -1.28
CA TYR A 347 -5.07 31.23 -1.57
C TYR A 347 -5.11 31.01 -3.09
N VAL A 348 -4.24 31.74 -3.78
CA VAL A 348 -3.98 31.56 -5.22
C VAL A 348 -3.51 30.11 -5.42
N PRO A 349 -4.05 29.37 -6.41
CA PRO A 349 -3.57 28.04 -6.73
C PRO A 349 -2.05 28.08 -6.92
N ILE A 350 -1.36 27.11 -6.32
CA ILE A 350 0.06 26.88 -6.53
C ILE A 350 0.22 26.55 -8.01
N MET A 351 0.59 27.54 -8.82
CA MET A 351 0.95 27.28 -10.21
C MET A 351 2.27 26.52 -10.20
N ARG A 352 2.19 25.23 -10.55
CA ARG A 352 3.36 24.47 -10.93
C ARG A 352 3.71 24.88 -12.37
N PHE A 353 4.70 25.75 -12.50
CA PHE A 353 5.32 26.00 -13.80
C PHE A 353 6.38 24.93 -14.05
N GLU A 354 6.17 24.11 -15.08
CA GLU A 354 7.23 23.33 -15.71
C GLU A 354 7.60 24.08 -16.98
N PHE A 355 8.75 24.75 -16.98
CA PHE A 355 9.26 25.45 -18.16
C PHE A 355 10.17 24.50 -18.95
N GLU A 356 9.93 24.39 -20.25
CA GLU A 356 10.86 23.79 -21.20
C GLU A 356 11.65 24.93 -21.89
N GLY A 357 12.95 25.03 -21.61
CA GLY A 357 13.88 25.94 -22.29
C GLY A 357 14.49 27.03 -21.41
N ASP A 358 15.72 27.43 -21.74
CA ASP A 358 16.56 28.37 -20.97
C ASP A 358 16.20 29.86 -21.15
N ASP A 359 15.27 30.22 -22.05
CA ASP A 359 15.07 31.61 -22.51
C ASP A 359 13.91 32.40 -21.85
N LEU A 360 13.21 31.84 -20.87
CA LEU A 360 12.19 32.55 -20.08
C LEU A 360 12.61 32.52 -18.60
N GLY A 361 13.29 33.48 -17.99
CA GLY A 361 13.86 34.76 -18.39
C GLY A 361 14.42 35.37 -17.09
N GLU A 362 15.62 35.93 -17.11
CA GLU A 362 16.25 36.51 -15.91
C GLU A 362 15.40 37.61 -15.23
N GLN A 363 14.48 38.24 -15.97
CA GLN A 363 13.51 39.19 -15.43
C GLN A 363 12.48 38.56 -14.48
N LEU A 364 12.01 37.34 -14.76
CA LEU A 364 11.09 36.62 -13.85
C LEU A 364 11.83 36.12 -12.60
N LYS A 365 13.13 35.84 -12.76
CA LYS A 365 14.05 35.42 -11.70
C LYS A 365 14.22 36.55 -10.67
N GLU A 366 14.49 37.78 -11.09
CA GLU A 366 14.60 38.94 -10.19
C GLU A 366 13.30 39.28 -9.45
N GLU A 367 12.14 39.14 -10.10
CA GLU A 367 10.82 39.34 -9.48
C GLU A 367 10.52 38.27 -8.42
N LEU A 368 10.82 37.00 -8.70
CA LEU A 368 10.59 35.88 -7.75
C LEU A 368 11.56 35.91 -6.55
N TYR A 369 12.81 36.37 -6.74
CA TYR A 369 13.78 36.55 -5.65
C TYR A 369 13.38 37.64 -4.65
N LYS A 370 12.55 38.60 -5.05
CA LYS A 370 12.05 39.69 -4.18
C LYS A 370 10.84 39.27 -3.34
N SER A 371 10.25 38.09 -3.60
CA SER A 371 9.08 37.62 -2.86
C SER A 371 9.49 36.87 -1.57
N PRO A 372 9.05 37.31 -0.37
CA PRO A 372 9.43 36.69 0.90
C PRO A 372 8.84 35.28 1.12
N LEU A 373 8.10 34.76 0.14
CA LEU A 373 7.32 33.53 0.24
C LEU A 373 7.83 32.40 -0.69
N VAL A 374 8.93 32.63 -1.42
CA VAL A 374 9.47 31.71 -2.43
C VAL A 374 10.85 31.18 -2.00
N GLU A 375 11.03 29.86 -1.95
CA GLU A 375 12.35 29.22 -1.82
C GLU A 375 12.74 28.62 -3.19
N ILE A 376 13.74 29.23 -3.85
CA ILE A 376 14.30 28.76 -5.13
C ILE A 376 15.54 27.92 -4.82
N ASN A 377 15.52 26.64 -5.18
CA ASN A 377 16.71 25.78 -5.08
C ASN A 377 17.29 25.55 -6.48
N SER A 378 18.43 26.17 -6.77
CA SER A 378 19.00 26.32 -8.12
C SER A 378 20.16 25.36 -8.40
N ASN A 379 19.99 24.07 -8.09
CA ASN A 379 20.95 23.05 -8.48
C ASN A 379 20.28 22.10 -9.49
N LEU A 380 20.74 22.17 -10.74
CA LEU A 380 20.26 21.49 -11.96
C LEU A 380 19.18 22.27 -12.74
N SER A 381 19.18 22.09 -14.06
CA SER A 381 18.46 22.82 -15.12
C SER A 381 16.91 22.79 -15.06
N CYS A 382 16.34 22.64 -13.87
CA CYS A 382 14.91 22.78 -13.59
C CYS A 382 14.73 23.65 -12.33
N TYR A 383 13.99 24.75 -12.45
CA TYR A 383 13.65 25.59 -11.30
C TYR A 383 12.55 24.93 -10.47
N LYS A 384 12.90 24.52 -9.24
CA LYS A 384 11.91 24.06 -8.26
C LYS A 384 11.54 25.25 -7.35
N VAL A 385 10.37 25.82 -7.58
CA VAL A 385 9.76 26.80 -6.68
C VAL A 385 8.94 26.03 -5.65
N VAL A 386 9.41 25.98 -4.41
CA VAL A 386 8.70 25.33 -3.29
C VAL A 386 8.17 26.41 -2.36
N TRP A 387 6.85 26.47 -2.20
CA TRP A 387 6.25 27.16 -1.06
C TRP A 387 6.14 26.17 0.10
N LYS A 388 6.67 26.53 1.26
CA LYS A 388 6.54 25.75 2.50
C LYS A 388 5.07 25.71 2.92
N THR A 389 4.37 24.65 2.52
CA THR A 389 3.19 24.18 3.25
C THR A 389 3.64 23.10 4.25
N PRO A 390 2.97 22.93 5.41
CA PRO A 390 3.31 21.89 6.37
C PRO A 390 3.06 20.45 5.87
N LEU A 391 2.65 20.26 4.61
CA LEU A 391 2.30 18.98 4.02
C LEU A 391 3.37 18.55 3.00
N ASN A 392 4.34 17.78 3.46
CA ASN A 392 5.37 17.15 2.62
C ASN A 392 4.74 16.14 1.62
N PHE A 393 4.36 16.60 0.43
CA PHE A 393 4.10 15.74 -0.72
C PHE A 393 5.28 15.83 -1.70
N TYR A 394 5.96 14.71 -1.95
CA TYR A 394 6.94 14.59 -3.02
C TYR A 394 6.33 13.75 -4.16
N VAL A 395 6.06 14.39 -5.29
CA VAL A 395 5.81 13.69 -6.57
C VAL A 395 6.98 14.00 -7.49
N ILE A 396 7.93 13.06 -7.58
CA ILE A 396 9.02 13.13 -8.56
C ILE A 396 8.49 12.48 -9.85
N GLN A 397 8.06 13.31 -10.79
CA GLN A 397 7.71 12.88 -12.15
C GLN A 397 8.94 13.16 -13.03
N TYR A 398 9.66 12.11 -13.42
CA TYR A 398 10.70 12.23 -14.45
C TYR A 398 10.03 12.24 -15.82
N ASN A 399 9.80 13.43 -16.35
CA ASN A 399 9.54 13.64 -17.76
C ASN A 399 10.67 14.52 -18.30
N SER A 400 11.54 13.96 -19.13
CA SER A 400 12.12 14.71 -20.25
C SER A 400 12.92 13.79 -21.17
N LYS A 401 13.06 14.25 -22.42
CA LYS A 401 14.11 13.90 -23.37
C LYS A 401 15.49 14.34 -22.83
N SER A 402 15.85 13.95 -21.60
CA SER A 402 17.16 14.26 -21.05
C SER A 402 18.23 13.51 -21.84
N ASN A 403 19.39 14.14 -22.06
CA ASN A 403 20.58 13.42 -22.50
C ASN A 403 20.74 12.19 -21.60
N LYS A 404 20.75 11.00 -22.22
CA LYS A 404 20.81 9.69 -21.55
C LYS A 404 21.95 9.63 -20.52
N GLN A 405 23.05 10.35 -20.76
CA GLN A 405 24.18 10.50 -19.84
C GLN A 405 23.77 11.20 -18.52
N SER A 406 23.02 12.30 -18.60
CA SER A 406 22.51 13.00 -17.42
C SER A 406 21.54 12.14 -16.62
N SER A 407 20.73 11.31 -17.28
CA SER A 407 19.84 10.35 -16.61
C SER A 407 20.64 9.26 -15.88
N ILE A 408 21.71 8.75 -16.49
CA ILE A 408 22.60 7.75 -15.89
C ILE A 408 23.35 8.35 -14.69
N ALA A 409 23.87 9.56 -14.81
CA ALA A 409 24.54 10.26 -13.72
C ALA A 409 23.60 10.49 -12.52
N ALA A 410 22.41 11.04 -12.74
CA ALA A 410 21.41 11.23 -11.68
C ALA A 410 20.93 9.89 -11.08
N PHE A 411 20.80 8.85 -11.90
CA PHE A 411 20.49 7.50 -11.42
C PHE A 411 21.61 6.95 -10.53
N LYS A 412 22.88 7.14 -10.90
CA LYS A 412 24.05 6.78 -10.06
C LYS A 412 24.07 7.56 -8.74
N GLU A 413 23.81 8.87 -8.75
CA GLU A 413 23.74 9.69 -7.52
C GLU A 413 22.62 9.22 -6.58
N SER A 414 21.49 8.76 -7.13
CA SER A 414 20.39 8.24 -6.31
C SER A 414 20.79 7.01 -5.48
N PHE A 415 21.75 6.19 -5.95
CA PHE A 415 22.29 5.07 -5.19
C PHE A 415 23.04 5.52 -3.94
N ASP A 416 23.70 6.68 -3.94
CA ASP A 416 24.35 7.21 -2.73
C ASP A 416 23.32 7.57 -1.65
N THR A 417 22.15 8.10 -2.08
CA THR A 417 21.02 8.37 -1.18
C THR A 417 20.42 7.09 -0.62
N VAL A 418 20.19 6.08 -1.48
CA VAL A 418 19.69 4.77 -1.04
C VAL A 418 20.69 4.06 -0.16
N LYS A 419 21.99 4.13 -0.46
CA LYS A 419 23.06 3.58 0.36
C LYS A 419 23.07 4.22 1.76
N LYS A 420 22.92 5.54 1.85
CA LYS A 420 22.79 6.23 3.14
C LYS A 420 21.55 5.75 3.89
N PHE A 421 20.40 5.68 3.22
CA PHE A 421 19.16 5.16 3.81
C PHE A 421 19.28 3.71 4.30
N LEU A 422 19.87 2.83 3.50
CA LEU A 422 20.12 1.43 3.85
C LEU A 422 21.11 1.33 5.01
N LYS A 423 22.12 2.20 5.06
CA LYS A 423 23.04 2.31 6.18
C LYS A 423 22.33 2.79 7.44
N ASP A 424 21.52 3.85 7.37
CA ASP A 424 20.78 4.38 8.53
C ASP A 424 19.79 3.34 9.09
N ILE A 425 19.13 2.58 8.20
CA ILE A 425 18.29 1.44 8.58
C ILE A 425 19.17 0.34 9.17
N ARG A 426 20.22 -0.09 8.46
CA ARG A 426 21.13 -1.12 8.94
C ARG A 426 21.66 -0.74 10.31
N ASP A 427 22.24 0.42 10.53
CA ASP A 427 22.77 0.87 11.83
C ASP A 427 21.67 0.90 12.92
N LYS A 428 20.43 1.22 12.55
CA LYS A 428 19.28 1.18 13.47
C LYS A 428 18.80 -0.24 13.82
N TYR A 429 19.03 -1.21 12.93
CA TYR A 429 18.56 -2.60 13.04
C TYR A 429 19.69 -3.63 13.14
N THR A 430 20.95 -3.19 13.13
CA THR A 430 22.12 -4.03 13.37
C THR A 430 22.17 -4.19 14.87
N PHE A 431 21.48 -5.23 15.32
CA PHE A 431 21.59 -5.73 16.68
C PHE A 431 23.06 -6.07 16.93
N ASP A 432 23.75 -5.22 17.68
CA ASP A 432 25.10 -5.50 18.14
C ASP A 432 25.01 -6.58 19.24
N LYS A 433 24.92 -7.85 18.80
CA LYS A 433 24.88 -9.02 19.68
C LYS A 433 26.06 -9.02 20.66
N ALA A 434 27.20 -8.44 20.29
CA ALA A 434 28.36 -8.36 21.17
C ALA A 434 28.11 -7.36 22.32
N LYS A 435 27.65 -6.13 22.02
CA LYS A 435 27.28 -5.16 23.07
C LYS A 435 26.13 -5.62 23.95
N PHE A 436 25.20 -6.38 23.38
CA PHE A 436 24.06 -6.91 24.12
C PHE A 436 24.44 -8.10 25.00
N SER A 437 25.30 -9.00 24.49
CA SER A 437 25.89 -10.07 25.30
C SER A 437 26.81 -9.51 26.39
N GLU A 438 27.51 -8.41 26.12
CA GLU A 438 28.33 -7.69 27.10
C GLU A 438 27.46 -7.00 28.15
N ALA A 439 26.37 -6.34 27.75
CA ALA A 439 25.38 -5.77 28.67
C ALA A 439 24.65 -6.83 29.50
N LYS A 440 24.27 -7.97 28.89
CA LYS A 440 23.66 -9.12 29.59
C LYS A 440 24.64 -9.69 30.60
N LYS A 441 25.88 -9.93 30.20
CA LYS A 441 26.94 -10.40 31.10
C LYS A 441 27.21 -9.41 32.24
N LEU A 442 27.26 -8.11 31.94
CA LEU A 442 27.42 -7.06 32.96
C LEU A 442 26.25 -7.07 33.96
N LEU A 443 25.02 -7.29 33.48
CA LEU A 443 23.81 -7.37 34.32
C LEU A 443 23.77 -8.67 35.15
N GLU A 444 24.22 -9.79 34.60
CA GLU A 444 24.39 -11.06 35.31
C GLU A 444 25.48 -10.97 36.38
N ASP A 445 26.65 -10.39 36.05
CA ASP A 445 27.75 -10.14 36.98
C ASP A 445 27.33 -9.18 38.11
N LEU A 446 26.47 -8.19 37.81
CA LEU A 446 25.88 -7.30 38.82
C LEU A 446 24.92 -8.06 39.73
N ARG A 447 24.03 -8.88 39.18
CA ARG A 447 23.09 -9.72 39.95
C ARG A 447 23.85 -10.61 40.94
N ASP A 448 24.89 -11.29 40.48
CA ASP A 448 25.64 -12.22 41.31
C ASP A 448 26.40 -11.46 42.43
N LYS A 449 26.95 -10.26 42.16
CA LYS A 449 27.56 -9.40 43.21
C LYS A 449 26.57 -8.90 44.25
N PHE A 450 25.33 -8.61 43.88
CA PHE A 450 24.31 -8.17 44.83
C PHE A 450 23.86 -9.28 45.77
N SER A 451 23.94 -10.55 45.33
CA SER A 451 23.61 -11.71 46.16
C SER A 451 24.59 -12.00 47.30
N GLU A 452 25.78 -11.39 47.30
CA GLU A 452 26.85 -11.64 48.29
C GLU A 452 26.94 -10.61 49.43
N THR A 453 26.13 -9.54 49.44
CA THR A 453 26.26 -8.45 50.44
C THR A 453 25.08 -8.37 51.42
N ASP A 454 25.38 -8.52 52.71
CA ASP A 454 24.41 -8.66 53.82
C ASP A 454 23.72 -7.34 54.27
N CYS A 455 23.78 -6.26 53.49
CA CYS A 455 23.23 -4.96 53.90
C CYS A 455 22.00 -4.56 53.08
N THR A 456 20.87 -4.39 53.78
CA THR A 456 19.54 -3.96 53.30
C THR A 456 18.88 -4.87 52.27
N LYS A 457 18.42 -6.03 52.77
CA LYS A 457 17.61 -7.04 52.06
C LYS A 457 16.50 -6.46 51.17
N SER A 458 15.77 -5.45 51.63
CA SER A 458 14.69 -4.81 50.88
C SER A 458 15.15 -3.98 49.67
N LEU A 459 16.35 -3.39 49.72
CA LEU A 459 16.91 -2.64 48.59
C LEU A 459 17.46 -3.60 47.53
N ILE A 460 18.08 -4.69 48.00
CA ILE A 460 18.59 -5.77 47.14
C ILE A 460 17.44 -6.46 46.39
N GLU A 461 16.37 -6.83 47.08
CA GLU A 461 15.17 -7.44 46.46
C GLU A 461 14.57 -6.52 45.38
N SER A 462 14.48 -5.21 45.64
CA SER A 462 13.97 -4.25 44.65
C SER A 462 14.90 -4.06 43.45
N MET A 463 16.22 -4.17 43.63
CA MET A 463 17.20 -4.07 42.55
C MET A 463 17.29 -5.36 41.74
N GLU A 464 17.12 -6.52 42.37
CA GLU A 464 17.02 -7.83 41.71
C GLU A 464 15.77 -7.90 40.81
N ASP A 465 14.62 -7.44 41.30
CA ASP A 465 13.38 -7.39 40.50
C ASP A 465 13.51 -6.42 39.30
N CYS A 466 14.14 -5.26 39.50
CA CYS A 466 14.44 -4.32 38.41
C CYS A 466 15.38 -4.93 37.37
N THR A 467 16.43 -5.63 37.81
CA THR A 467 17.42 -6.28 36.94
C THR A 467 16.77 -7.43 36.16
N LYS A 468 15.93 -8.23 36.83
CA LYS A 468 15.17 -9.32 36.21
C LYS A 468 14.16 -8.81 35.18
N SER A 469 13.42 -7.75 35.51
CA SER A 469 12.49 -7.09 34.56
C SER A 469 13.22 -6.50 33.35
N LEU A 470 14.43 -5.97 33.54
CA LEU A 470 15.28 -5.49 32.45
C LEU A 470 15.77 -6.65 31.57
N ILE A 471 16.24 -7.75 32.16
CA ILE A 471 16.65 -8.96 31.43
C ILE A 471 15.48 -9.55 30.66
N GLU A 472 14.29 -9.66 31.26
CA GLU A 472 13.08 -10.13 30.58
C GLU A 472 12.64 -9.17 29.47
N SER A 473 12.81 -7.86 29.63
CA SER A 473 12.54 -6.87 28.59
C SER A 473 13.55 -6.98 27.43
N ILE A 474 14.81 -7.24 27.76
CA ILE A 474 15.94 -7.48 26.85
C ILE A 474 15.69 -8.77 26.06
N GLU A 475 15.31 -9.86 26.71
CA GLU A 475 14.96 -11.13 26.07
C GLU A 475 13.67 -11.02 25.26
N ASN A 476 12.68 -10.27 25.73
CA ASN A 476 11.49 -9.96 24.94
C ASN A 476 11.82 -9.11 23.71
N ILE A 477 12.81 -8.21 23.79
CA ILE A 477 13.32 -7.45 22.64
C ILE A 477 14.06 -8.40 21.68
N GLU A 478 14.94 -9.27 22.16
CA GLU A 478 15.64 -10.29 21.36
C GLU A 478 14.64 -11.24 20.66
N ASN A 479 13.62 -11.71 21.38
CA ASN A 479 12.55 -12.56 20.88
C ASN A 479 11.58 -11.84 19.93
N LYS A 480 11.34 -10.54 20.14
CA LYS A 480 10.41 -9.72 19.33
C LYS A 480 11.05 -9.20 18.05
N TYR A 481 12.36 -8.94 18.04
CA TYR A 481 13.08 -8.46 16.86
C TYR A 481 13.77 -9.59 16.09
N GLY A 482 14.00 -10.76 16.70
CA GLY A 482 14.44 -12.02 16.06
C GLY A 482 15.73 -11.94 15.24
N GLU A 483 16.13 -13.05 14.62
CA GLU A 483 17.23 -13.10 13.63
C GLU A 483 16.88 -12.40 12.29
N ALA A 484 15.75 -11.70 12.24
CA ALA A 484 15.25 -11.07 11.03
C ALA A 484 16.15 -9.90 10.62
N SER A 485 16.77 -10.02 9.45
CA SER A 485 17.57 -8.94 8.85
C SER A 485 16.74 -7.66 8.68
N TYR A 486 17.38 -6.49 8.60
CA TYR A 486 16.64 -5.24 8.31
C TYR A 486 15.84 -5.30 7.00
N ILE A 487 16.27 -6.16 6.05
CA ILE A 487 15.57 -6.45 4.80
C ILE A 487 14.20 -7.07 5.07
N GLU A 488 14.08 -7.91 6.10
CA GLU A 488 12.83 -8.53 6.52
C GLU A 488 11.91 -7.54 7.25
N HIS A 489 12.47 -6.74 8.16
CA HIS A 489 11.72 -5.72 8.93
C HIS A 489 11.13 -4.59 8.07
N LYS A 490 11.77 -4.28 6.93
CA LYS A 490 11.32 -3.24 5.99
C LYS A 490 10.99 -3.78 4.60
N ARG A 491 10.63 -5.06 4.54
CA ARG A 491 10.43 -5.80 3.30
C ARG A 491 9.58 -5.07 2.26
N ASP A 492 8.41 -4.55 2.63
CA ASP A 492 7.51 -3.86 1.68
C ASP A 492 8.11 -2.58 1.11
N VAL A 493 8.87 -1.85 1.92
CA VAL A 493 9.53 -0.59 1.50
C VAL A 493 10.72 -0.91 0.61
N ILE A 494 11.53 -1.89 1.01
CA ILE A 494 12.71 -2.35 0.27
C ILE A 494 12.29 -2.95 -1.07
N GLU A 495 11.24 -3.77 -1.12
CA GLU A 495 10.69 -4.32 -2.37
C GLU A 495 10.20 -3.20 -3.29
N LYS A 496 9.47 -2.21 -2.77
CA LYS A 496 8.99 -1.07 -3.57
C LYS A 496 10.14 -0.26 -4.17
N ILE A 497 11.20 -0.01 -3.39
CA ILE A 497 12.40 0.69 -3.85
C ILE A 497 13.10 -0.15 -4.92
N ALA A 498 13.36 -1.43 -4.63
CA ALA A 498 14.02 -2.35 -5.54
C ALA A 498 13.31 -2.44 -6.90
N LYS A 499 11.98 -2.63 -6.89
CA LYS A 499 11.17 -2.64 -8.12
C LYS A 499 11.32 -1.37 -8.93
N LYS A 500 11.29 -0.21 -8.27
CA LYS A 500 11.43 1.08 -8.96
C LYS A 500 12.81 1.25 -9.59
N TYR A 501 13.88 0.84 -8.90
CA TYR A 501 15.23 0.88 -9.46
C TYR A 501 15.37 -0.02 -10.69
N ILE A 502 14.83 -1.23 -10.62
CA ILE A 502 14.86 -2.17 -11.73
C ILE A 502 14.05 -1.66 -12.92
N GLU A 503 12.83 -1.15 -12.69
CA GLU A 503 12.01 -0.54 -13.73
C GLU A 503 12.73 0.63 -14.43
N GLN A 504 13.42 1.49 -13.67
CA GLN A 504 14.15 2.62 -14.24
C GLN A 504 15.41 2.17 -14.99
N ALA A 505 16.17 1.22 -14.43
CA ALA A 505 17.32 0.63 -15.11
C ALA A 505 16.89 -0.01 -16.44
N LEU A 506 15.81 -0.80 -16.45
CA LEU A 506 15.29 -1.42 -17.66
C LEU A 506 14.93 -0.39 -18.74
N LYS A 507 14.33 0.75 -18.35
CA LYS A 507 14.08 1.87 -19.28
C LYS A 507 15.36 2.48 -19.84
N LEU A 508 16.36 2.70 -18.98
CA LEU A 508 17.65 3.28 -19.36
C LEU A 508 18.44 2.35 -20.31
N PHE A 509 18.53 1.06 -19.98
CA PHE A 509 19.33 0.08 -20.73
C PHE A 509 18.63 -0.38 -22.01
N PHE A 510 17.32 -0.61 -21.99
CA PHE A 510 16.61 -1.26 -23.09
C PHE A 510 15.80 -0.32 -24.00
N ASN A 511 15.83 1.00 -23.78
CA ASN A 511 15.16 2.07 -24.54
C ASN A 511 13.64 1.82 -24.69
N SER A 512 12.84 2.61 -23.98
CA SER A 512 11.43 2.34 -23.67
C SER A 512 10.42 2.39 -24.83
N GLU A 513 10.84 2.62 -26.07
CA GLU A 513 9.91 2.79 -27.20
C GLU A 513 9.47 1.46 -27.84
N ASP A 514 10.25 0.39 -27.70
CA ASP A 514 9.95 -0.90 -28.35
C ASP A 514 9.57 -2.03 -27.39
N VAL A 515 9.88 -1.89 -26.10
CA VAL A 515 9.78 -2.98 -25.12
C VAL A 515 9.11 -2.49 -23.83
N ARG A 516 8.01 -3.17 -23.44
CA ARG A 516 7.33 -3.04 -22.15
C ARG A 516 7.78 -4.17 -21.23
N TRP A 517 8.19 -3.84 -20.01
CA TRP A 517 8.57 -4.83 -19.00
C TRP A 517 7.46 -4.96 -17.96
N GLU A 518 7.15 -6.19 -17.56
CA GLU A 518 6.17 -6.51 -16.53
C GLU A 518 6.74 -7.49 -15.53
N TRP A 519 6.30 -7.35 -14.28
CA TRP A 519 6.60 -8.32 -13.23
C TRP A 519 5.63 -9.49 -13.34
N ASP A 520 6.16 -10.71 -13.39
CA ASP A 520 5.32 -11.88 -13.20
C ASP A 520 5.02 -12.07 -11.70
N HIS A 521 3.94 -11.45 -11.26
CA HIS A 521 3.44 -11.58 -9.89
C HIS A 521 2.82 -12.96 -9.62
N THR A 522 2.61 -13.79 -10.65
CA THR A 522 2.14 -15.17 -10.51
C THR A 522 3.26 -16.13 -10.12
N SER A 523 4.49 -15.61 -9.95
CA SER A 523 5.63 -16.40 -9.53
C SER A 523 5.25 -17.26 -8.32
N PHE A 524 5.53 -18.55 -8.45
CA PHE A 524 5.27 -19.53 -7.41
C PHE A 524 5.95 -19.14 -6.08
N LEU A 525 7.09 -18.44 -6.16
CA LEU A 525 7.82 -17.89 -5.02
C LEU A 525 6.99 -16.87 -4.22
N ARG A 526 6.28 -15.96 -4.89
CA ARG A 526 5.42 -14.98 -4.23
C ARG A 526 4.14 -15.62 -3.68
N SER A 527 3.42 -16.38 -4.49
CA SER A 527 2.13 -16.96 -4.10
C SER A 527 2.26 -18.03 -3.00
N TYR A 528 3.32 -18.86 -3.05
CA TYR A 528 3.47 -20.00 -2.14
C TYR A 528 4.36 -19.70 -0.91
N PHE A 529 5.45 -18.96 -1.11
CA PHE A 529 6.39 -18.65 -0.02
C PHE A 529 6.24 -17.25 0.54
N ASN A 530 5.41 -16.39 -0.08
CA ASN A 530 5.36 -14.98 0.22
C ASN A 530 6.78 -14.41 0.23
N PHE A 531 7.54 -14.56 -0.86
CA PHE A 531 8.80 -13.83 -1.06
C PHE A 531 8.55 -12.49 -1.76
N PRO A 532 9.37 -11.45 -1.52
CA PRO A 532 9.27 -10.19 -2.26
C PRO A 532 9.65 -10.43 -3.73
N ASP A 533 9.13 -9.65 -4.68
CA ASP A 533 9.53 -9.84 -6.09
C ASP A 533 10.94 -9.31 -6.37
N ALA A 534 11.44 -8.37 -5.56
CA ALA A 534 12.78 -7.80 -5.68
C ALA A 534 13.29 -7.31 -4.32
N VAL A 535 14.61 -7.27 -4.16
CA VAL A 535 15.30 -6.82 -2.94
C VAL A 535 16.47 -5.93 -3.33
N ILE A 536 16.71 -4.89 -2.53
CA ILE A 536 17.88 -4.01 -2.64
C ILE A 536 18.59 -3.94 -1.29
N GLY A 537 19.92 -3.98 -1.31
CA GLY A 537 20.73 -4.09 -0.10
C GLY A 537 22.22 -4.09 -0.41
N PHE A 538 23.05 -4.12 0.63
CA PHE A 538 24.47 -4.41 0.46
C PHE A 538 24.66 -5.88 0.03
N VAL A 539 25.74 -6.16 -0.71
CA VAL A 539 25.99 -7.50 -1.27
C VAL A 539 25.91 -8.59 -0.20
N ASP A 540 26.54 -8.37 0.96
CA ASP A 540 26.57 -9.33 2.06
C ASP A 540 25.19 -9.58 2.65
N ASP A 541 24.42 -8.50 2.84
CA ASP A 541 23.07 -8.57 3.41
C ASP A 541 22.11 -9.29 2.45
N ILE A 542 22.29 -9.09 1.14
CA ILE A 542 21.53 -9.80 0.11
C ILE A 542 21.88 -11.28 0.10
N LEU A 543 23.17 -11.64 0.16
CA LEU A 543 23.60 -13.03 0.22
C LEU A 543 23.02 -13.74 1.45
N GLU A 544 23.11 -13.10 2.62
CA GLU A 544 22.55 -13.62 3.86
C GLU A 544 21.03 -13.76 3.77
N PHE A 545 20.33 -12.73 3.30
CA PHE A 545 18.88 -12.77 3.12
C PHE A 545 18.47 -13.91 2.18
N TYR A 546 19.14 -14.04 1.04
CA TYR A 546 18.82 -15.06 0.04
C TYR A 546 19.07 -16.48 0.58
N GLN A 547 20.19 -16.69 1.28
CA GLN A 547 20.55 -17.99 1.83
C GLN A 547 19.65 -18.39 3.01
N LYS A 548 19.47 -17.50 3.99
CA LYS A 548 18.68 -17.78 5.21
C LYS A 548 17.18 -17.76 4.95
N ASN A 549 16.67 -16.79 4.20
CA ASN A 549 15.22 -16.57 4.11
C ASN A 549 14.59 -17.20 2.89
N ILE A 550 15.33 -17.35 1.79
CA ILE A 550 14.78 -17.91 0.57
C ILE A 550 15.13 -19.39 0.47
N VAL A 551 16.43 -19.73 0.47
CA VAL A 551 16.88 -21.12 0.27
C VAL A 551 16.56 -22.02 1.46
N SER A 552 16.74 -21.57 2.72
CA SER A 552 16.41 -22.40 3.89
C SER A 552 14.90 -22.71 3.98
N LYS A 553 14.05 -21.68 3.94
CA LYS A 553 12.58 -21.83 3.97
C LYS A 553 12.06 -22.69 2.81
N PHE A 554 12.74 -22.63 1.67
CA PHE A 554 12.44 -23.51 0.54
C PHE A 554 12.76 -24.98 0.85
N ASN A 555 13.95 -25.27 1.40
CA ASN A 555 14.37 -26.62 1.77
C ASN A 555 13.50 -27.24 2.87
N GLU A 556 13.07 -26.45 3.85
CA GLU A 556 12.17 -26.90 4.92
C GLU A 556 10.85 -27.44 4.33
N LYS A 557 10.21 -26.67 3.44
CA LYS A 557 8.93 -27.06 2.82
C LYS A 557 9.07 -28.14 1.74
N HIS A 558 10.26 -28.30 1.13
CA HIS A 558 10.50 -29.31 0.10
C HIS A 558 10.25 -30.74 0.63
N ASN A 559 10.48 -30.98 1.93
CA ASN A 559 10.37 -32.31 2.53
C ASN A 559 8.91 -32.78 2.77
N GLU A 560 7.92 -31.90 2.62
CA GLU A 560 6.52 -32.16 3.04
C GLU A 560 5.57 -32.49 1.88
N THR A 561 6.06 -32.79 0.67
CA THR A 561 5.22 -32.71 -0.55
C THR A 561 5.24 -33.94 -1.48
N SER A 562 4.17 -34.07 -2.28
CA SER A 562 3.92 -35.14 -3.26
C SER A 562 4.93 -35.18 -4.42
N GLU A 563 5.06 -36.32 -5.10
CA GLU A 563 6.11 -36.58 -6.10
C GLU A 563 6.10 -35.60 -7.30
N LEU A 564 4.93 -35.29 -7.86
CA LEU A 564 4.76 -34.28 -8.92
C LEU A 564 5.21 -32.88 -8.48
N TYR A 565 5.04 -32.56 -7.19
CA TYR A 565 5.41 -31.28 -6.63
C TYR A 565 6.92 -31.15 -6.39
N ARG A 566 7.59 -32.27 -6.08
CA ARG A 566 9.06 -32.32 -5.90
C ARG A 566 9.80 -31.94 -7.16
N GLU A 567 9.33 -32.34 -8.34
CA GLU A 567 9.98 -31.97 -9.62
C GLU A 567 9.90 -30.47 -9.90
N LYS A 568 8.72 -29.86 -9.72
CA LYS A 568 8.55 -28.40 -9.84
C LYS A 568 9.43 -27.66 -8.83
N MET A 569 9.51 -28.16 -7.59
CA MET A 569 10.37 -27.59 -6.56
C MET A 569 11.87 -27.72 -6.88
N LYS A 570 12.33 -28.84 -7.46
CA LYS A 570 13.73 -28.96 -7.89
C LYS A 570 14.12 -27.89 -8.92
N GLY A 571 13.22 -27.60 -9.87
CA GLY A 571 13.44 -26.54 -10.87
C GLY A 571 13.60 -25.15 -10.23
N ILE A 572 12.72 -24.82 -9.28
CA ILE A 572 12.74 -23.52 -8.58
C ILE A 572 13.98 -23.42 -7.67
N LYS A 573 14.35 -24.49 -6.97
CA LYS A 573 15.58 -24.54 -6.17
C LYS A 573 16.80 -24.23 -7.02
N LYS A 574 16.94 -24.88 -8.17
CA LYS A 574 18.05 -24.67 -9.11
C LYS A 574 18.11 -23.21 -9.59
N GLU A 575 16.97 -22.59 -9.87
CA GLU A 575 16.86 -21.18 -10.26
C GLU A 575 17.34 -20.25 -9.14
N LEU A 576 16.91 -20.51 -7.89
CA LEU A 576 17.33 -19.75 -6.72
C LEU A 576 18.83 -19.90 -6.44
N GLU A 577 19.37 -21.12 -6.51
CA GLU A 577 20.80 -21.39 -6.33
C GLU A 577 21.63 -20.73 -7.43
N THR A 578 21.13 -20.70 -8.67
CA THR A 578 21.76 -20.00 -9.79
C THR A 578 21.87 -18.49 -9.52
N LYS A 579 20.75 -17.86 -9.13
CA LYS A 579 20.73 -16.44 -8.76
C LYS A 579 21.74 -16.14 -7.64
N LEU A 580 21.80 -17.00 -6.63
CA LEU A 580 22.75 -16.87 -5.52
C LEU A 580 24.21 -17.00 -5.98
N GLU A 581 24.50 -17.93 -6.88
CA GLU A 581 25.86 -18.16 -7.39
C GLU A 581 26.34 -16.98 -8.24
N VAL A 582 25.46 -16.39 -9.07
CA VAL A 582 25.78 -15.15 -9.80
C VAL A 582 26.13 -14.02 -8.83
N VAL A 583 25.37 -13.85 -7.72
CA VAL A 583 25.70 -12.83 -6.70
C VAL A 583 27.07 -13.10 -6.05
N LYS A 584 27.41 -14.37 -5.78
CA LYS A 584 28.74 -14.71 -5.24
C LYS A 584 29.86 -14.41 -6.23
N ILE A 585 29.69 -14.75 -7.51
CA ILE A 585 30.67 -14.42 -8.55
C ILE A 585 30.88 -12.92 -8.64
N LEU A 586 29.80 -12.14 -8.68
CA LEU A 586 29.88 -10.67 -8.67
C LEU A 586 30.60 -10.13 -7.42
N LYS A 587 30.42 -10.78 -6.27
CA LYS A 587 31.12 -10.39 -5.02
C LYS A 587 32.62 -10.72 -5.04
N TYR A 588 32.99 -11.90 -5.56
CA TYR A 588 34.29 -12.51 -5.33
C TYR A 588 35.21 -12.56 -6.56
N GLY A 589 34.72 -12.43 -7.78
CA GLY A 589 35.48 -12.93 -8.93
C GLY A 589 35.06 -12.48 -10.33
N GLU A 590 35.01 -11.17 -10.61
CA GLU A 590 35.15 -10.70 -11.99
C GLU A 590 36.21 -9.61 -12.09
N GLU A 591 37.30 -9.87 -12.84
CA GLU A 591 38.27 -8.85 -13.25
C GLU A 591 37.66 -7.85 -14.26
N SER A 592 36.54 -8.23 -14.90
CA SER A 592 35.80 -7.45 -15.90
C SER A 592 34.95 -6.33 -15.30
N ILE A 593 34.61 -6.38 -14.01
CA ILE A 593 33.91 -5.29 -13.31
C ILE A 593 34.94 -4.46 -12.54
N LYS A 594 35.09 -3.17 -12.86
CA LYS A 594 36.02 -2.31 -12.11
C LYS A 594 35.41 -1.93 -10.78
N GLY A 595 36.10 -2.30 -9.71
CA GLY A 595 35.67 -2.10 -8.33
C GLY A 595 34.73 -3.20 -7.82
N LYS A 596 34.56 -3.26 -6.50
CA LYS A 596 33.69 -4.25 -5.85
C LYS A 596 32.24 -3.78 -5.92
N PRO A 597 31.26 -4.64 -6.25
CA PRO A 597 29.85 -4.28 -6.09
C PRO A 597 29.57 -3.84 -4.65
N ASN A 598 28.89 -2.71 -4.48
CA ASN A 598 28.60 -2.14 -3.15
C ASN A 598 27.13 -2.39 -2.77
N VAL A 599 26.24 -1.99 -3.67
CA VAL A 599 24.79 -2.15 -3.54
C VAL A 599 24.30 -2.96 -4.72
N LEU A 600 23.50 -3.98 -4.43
CA LEU A 600 22.81 -4.77 -5.44
C LEU A 600 21.31 -4.63 -5.29
N CYS A 601 20.62 -4.72 -6.40
CA CYS A 601 19.19 -4.84 -6.50
C CYS A 601 18.90 -6.08 -7.34
N ILE A 602 18.27 -7.09 -6.74
CA ILE A 602 18.04 -8.39 -7.35
C ILE A 602 16.54 -8.67 -7.49
N THR A 603 16.12 -9.21 -8.63
CA THR A 603 14.78 -9.80 -8.75
C THR A 603 14.77 -11.22 -8.20
N ILE A 604 13.71 -11.52 -7.47
CA ILE A 604 13.37 -12.86 -7.04
C ILE A 604 12.29 -13.43 -7.97
N SER A 605 11.34 -12.60 -8.40
CA SER A 605 10.32 -12.96 -9.40
C SER A 605 10.80 -12.73 -10.83
N ASN A 606 10.12 -13.39 -11.76
CA ASN A 606 10.39 -13.30 -13.18
C ASN A 606 9.95 -11.94 -13.75
N LEU A 607 10.63 -11.51 -14.82
CA LEU A 607 10.31 -10.31 -15.58
C LEU A 607 9.95 -10.70 -17.02
N ILE A 608 8.80 -10.25 -17.50
CA ILE A 608 8.37 -10.53 -18.87
C ILE A 608 8.53 -9.27 -19.71
N ALA A 609 9.22 -9.40 -20.83
CA ALA A 609 9.34 -8.34 -21.82
C ALA A 609 8.31 -8.55 -22.92
N TYR A 610 7.59 -7.51 -23.31
CA TYR A 610 6.62 -7.48 -24.40
C TYR A 610 7.02 -6.46 -25.45
N SER A 611 6.73 -6.74 -26.71
CA SER A 611 6.84 -5.77 -27.79
C SER A 611 5.71 -4.75 -27.65
N ILE A 612 6.03 -3.46 -27.61
CA ILE A 612 5.00 -2.41 -27.56
C ILE A 612 4.17 -2.41 -28.85
N HIS A 613 4.81 -2.57 -30.01
CA HIS A 613 4.15 -2.54 -31.32
C HIS A 613 3.24 -3.72 -31.58
N SER A 614 3.61 -4.92 -31.12
CA SER A 614 2.86 -6.15 -31.44
C SER A 614 2.12 -6.76 -30.26
N GLY A 615 2.36 -6.28 -29.04
CA GLY A 615 1.84 -6.87 -27.80
C GLY A 615 2.40 -8.27 -27.48
N LYS A 616 3.20 -8.87 -28.37
CA LYS A 616 3.73 -10.23 -28.19
C LYS A 616 4.82 -10.26 -27.13
N GLN A 617 4.79 -11.31 -26.30
CA GLN A 617 5.88 -11.62 -25.38
C GLN A 617 7.17 -11.83 -26.18
N LEU A 618 8.19 -11.06 -25.83
CA LEU A 618 9.52 -11.11 -26.40
C LEU A 618 10.41 -12.09 -25.65
N MET A 619 10.42 -12.02 -24.32
CA MET A 619 11.19 -12.92 -23.47
C MET A 619 10.64 -12.95 -22.04
N GLU A 620 11.04 -13.95 -21.29
CA GLU A 620 10.87 -14.03 -19.84
C GLU A 620 12.25 -14.19 -19.21
N VAL A 621 12.58 -13.28 -18.30
CA VAL A 621 13.86 -13.28 -17.59
C VAL A 621 13.60 -13.80 -16.19
N ASP A 622 14.23 -14.92 -15.85
CA ASP A 622 14.08 -15.54 -14.53
C ASP A 622 14.63 -14.63 -13.41
N GLY A 623 15.74 -13.93 -13.66
CA GLY A 623 16.38 -13.04 -12.69
C GLY A 623 17.05 -11.82 -13.29
N LEU A 624 17.13 -10.72 -12.55
CA LEU A 624 17.89 -9.53 -12.94
C LEU A 624 18.62 -8.99 -11.72
N ILE A 625 19.92 -8.75 -11.86
CA ILE A 625 20.75 -8.07 -10.87
C ILE A 625 21.17 -6.73 -11.44
N LEU A 626 20.81 -5.65 -10.75
CA LEU A 626 21.29 -4.31 -11.00
C LEU A 626 22.27 -3.95 -9.88
N GLY A 627 23.47 -3.51 -10.22
CA GLY A 627 24.49 -3.19 -9.23
C GLY A 627 25.22 -1.88 -9.52
N LEU A 628 25.73 -1.28 -8.45
CA LEU A 628 26.68 -0.16 -8.51
C LEU A 628 28.00 -0.57 -7.86
N THR A 629 29.10 -0.43 -8.59
CA THR A 629 30.45 -0.73 -8.07
C THR A 629 30.97 0.38 -7.16
N THR A 630 32.03 0.10 -6.40
CA THR A 630 32.77 1.12 -5.64
C THR A 630 33.36 2.21 -6.52
N GLU A 631 33.58 1.94 -7.81
CA GLU A 631 34.03 2.91 -8.80
C GLU A 631 32.86 3.64 -9.49
N LYS A 632 31.64 3.48 -8.97
CA LYS A 632 30.40 4.10 -9.47
C LYS A 632 30.06 3.66 -10.91
N GLU A 633 30.45 2.45 -11.28
CA GLU A 633 30.00 1.81 -12.52
C GLU A 633 28.65 1.14 -12.25
N LEU A 634 27.65 1.51 -13.07
CA LEU A 634 26.33 0.88 -13.03
C LEU A 634 26.37 -0.31 -13.98
N PHE A 635 25.95 -1.48 -13.49
CA PHE A 635 25.81 -2.67 -14.31
C PHE A 635 24.45 -3.34 -14.16
N ILE A 636 24.01 -4.02 -15.20
CA ILE A 636 22.83 -4.89 -15.19
C ILE A 636 23.25 -6.29 -15.66
N SER A 637 22.85 -7.31 -14.90
CA SER A 637 23.02 -8.72 -15.20
C SER A 637 21.65 -9.36 -15.34
N LEU A 638 21.28 -9.74 -16.56
CA LEU A 638 20.07 -10.56 -16.79
C LEU A 638 20.43 -12.02 -16.57
N ILE A 639 19.57 -12.79 -15.91
CA ILE A 639 19.73 -14.21 -15.59
C ILE A 639 18.55 -14.95 -16.20
N GLU A 640 18.81 -15.80 -17.18
CA GLU A 640 17.80 -16.66 -17.79
C GLU A 640 18.21 -18.12 -17.57
N ALA A 641 17.36 -18.88 -16.89
CA ALA A 641 17.57 -20.29 -16.56
C ALA A 641 16.70 -21.22 -17.43
N LYS A 642 15.82 -20.68 -18.29
CA LYS A 642 14.95 -21.45 -19.18
C LYS A 642 14.76 -20.77 -20.53
N SER A 643 15.58 -21.11 -21.53
CA SER A 643 15.21 -20.78 -22.93
C SER A 643 14.98 -22.05 -23.75
N GLY A 644 13.70 -22.30 -24.06
CA GLY A 644 13.26 -23.24 -25.11
C GLY A 644 13.08 -22.57 -26.47
N ASN A 645 13.35 -21.26 -26.59
CA ASN A 645 13.17 -20.50 -27.82
C ASN A 645 14.42 -19.70 -28.21
N GLU A 646 15.35 -20.42 -28.83
CA GLU A 646 16.65 -19.92 -29.30
C GLU A 646 16.55 -18.69 -30.23
N SER A 647 15.40 -18.51 -30.91
CA SER A 647 15.15 -17.40 -31.83
C SER A 647 14.93 -16.06 -31.11
N ALA A 648 14.21 -16.09 -29.98
CA ALA A 648 13.99 -14.92 -29.14
C ALA A 648 15.30 -14.45 -28.50
N THR A 649 16.07 -15.41 -27.97
CA THR A 649 17.43 -15.19 -27.46
C THR A 649 18.35 -14.59 -28.51
N ARG A 650 18.33 -15.10 -29.75
CA ARG A 650 19.10 -14.53 -30.88
C ARG A 650 18.67 -13.11 -31.24
N ALA A 651 17.37 -12.81 -31.22
CA ALA A 651 16.87 -11.47 -31.53
C ALA A 651 17.29 -10.44 -30.47
N VAL A 652 17.29 -10.81 -29.19
CA VAL A 652 17.76 -9.96 -28.08
C VAL A 652 19.28 -9.80 -28.14
N ARG A 653 20.03 -10.89 -28.38
CA ARG A 653 21.47 -10.83 -28.65
C ARG A 653 21.77 -9.87 -29.80
N SER A 654 21.04 -9.97 -30.91
CA SER A 654 21.20 -9.05 -32.05
C SER A 654 20.90 -7.62 -31.63
N LYS A 655 19.78 -7.33 -30.96
CA LYS A 655 19.44 -5.97 -30.53
C LYS A 655 20.43 -5.37 -29.52
N ILE A 656 20.96 -6.17 -28.60
CA ILE A 656 22.02 -5.76 -27.66
C ILE A 656 23.34 -5.52 -28.43
N ARG A 657 23.66 -6.41 -29.39
CA ARG A 657 24.88 -6.35 -30.21
C ARG A 657 24.84 -5.25 -31.29
N ASP A 658 23.67 -4.89 -31.81
CA ASP A 658 23.47 -3.80 -32.76
C ASP A 658 23.59 -2.45 -32.06
N ARG A 659 23.14 -2.38 -30.79
CA ARG A 659 23.36 -1.22 -29.92
C ARG A 659 24.80 -1.10 -29.39
N ARG A 660 25.62 -2.15 -29.55
CA ARG A 660 27.07 -2.15 -29.22
C ARG A 660 27.81 -1.00 -29.91
N ASN A 661 27.48 -0.75 -31.18
CA ASN A 661 28.17 0.25 -32.00
C ASN A 661 27.79 1.70 -31.64
N ASN A 662 26.63 1.91 -31.03
CA ASN A 662 26.11 3.23 -30.67
C ASN A 662 26.35 3.61 -29.21
N ILE A 663 26.53 2.63 -28.31
CA ILE A 663 26.55 2.84 -26.86
C ILE A 663 27.78 2.20 -26.18
N PHE A 664 28.37 1.14 -26.76
CA PHE A 664 29.32 0.26 -26.06
C PHE A 664 30.61 0.01 -26.85
N ARG A 665 31.36 1.07 -27.17
CA ARG A 665 32.72 0.90 -27.74
C ARG A 665 33.68 0.40 -26.65
N GLY A 666 34.03 -0.89 -26.69
CA GLY A 666 35.16 -1.44 -25.90
C GLY A 666 34.85 -2.57 -24.92
N TYR A 667 33.62 -3.08 -24.84
CA TYR A 667 33.23 -4.07 -23.83
C TYR A 667 33.47 -5.52 -24.25
N ASP A 668 33.88 -6.33 -23.28
CA ASP A 668 33.88 -7.79 -23.34
C ASP A 668 32.55 -8.31 -22.79
N ILE A 669 31.84 -9.10 -23.61
CA ILE A 669 30.58 -9.77 -23.25
C ILE A 669 30.86 -11.26 -23.07
N SER A 670 32.05 -11.59 -22.59
CA SER A 670 32.49 -12.98 -22.41
C SER A 670 31.63 -13.69 -21.36
N ASN A 671 31.50 -15.01 -21.55
CA ASN A 671 30.57 -15.88 -20.81
C ASN A 671 30.87 -15.89 -19.30
N LEU A 672 30.22 -15.01 -18.53
CA LEU A 672 30.03 -15.15 -17.08
C LEU A 672 29.46 -16.54 -16.72
N ILE A 673 28.72 -17.13 -17.68
CA ILE A 673 28.10 -18.47 -17.66
C ILE A 673 29.13 -19.62 -17.61
N ASN A 674 30.31 -19.49 -18.24
CA ASN A 674 31.30 -20.58 -18.29
C ASN A 674 31.92 -20.87 -16.92
N LEU A 675 31.77 -19.96 -15.96
CA LEU A 675 32.32 -20.05 -14.60
C LEU A 675 31.32 -20.63 -13.58
N VAL A 676 30.01 -20.59 -13.86
CA VAL A 676 28.98 -21.18 -13.00
C VAL A 676 28.83 -22.67 -13.30
N ARG A 677 29.53 -23.53 -12.55
CA ARG A 677 29.36 -25.00 -12.66
C ARG A 677 27.92 -25.40 -12.30
N GLY A 678 27.16 -25.93 -13.26
CA GLY A 678 25.81 -26.48 -13.04
C GLY A 678 24.68 -25.84 -13.86
N LEU A 679 24.97 -24.79 -14.63
CA LEU A 679 24.04 -24.27 -15.63
C LEU A 679 24.00 -25.18 -16.85
N ASP A 680 22.79 -25.41 -17.40
CA ASP A 680 22.68 -26.10 -18.68
C ASP A 680 23.14 -25.17 -19.81
N TYR A 681 23.42 -25.74 -20.99
CA TYR A 681 23.81 -24.98 -22.18
C TYR A 681 22.75 -23.96 -22.66
N ASN A 682 21.58 -23.91 -22.01
CA ASN A 682 20.44 -23.07 -22.36
C ASN A 682 20.25 -21.88 -21.42
N SER A 683 21.04 -21.79 -20.34
CA SER A 683 21.00 -20.69 -19.37
C SER A 683 21.94 -19.57 -19.80
N ILE A 684 21.49 -18.31 -19.73
CA ILE A 684 22.25 -17.15 -20.22
C ILE A 684 22.27 -16.02 -19.19
N ALA A 685 23.47 -15.59 -18.82
CA ALA A 685 23.71 -14.37 -18.07
C ALA A 685 24.32 -13.28 -18.96
N TYR A 686 23.73 -12.08 -19.01
CA TYR A 686 24.26 -10.94 -19.78
C TYR A 686 24.72 -9.84 -18.83
N LEU A 687 26.02 -9.54 -18.79
CA LEU A 687 26.54 -8.38 -18.07
C LEU A 687 26.64 -7.16 -19.01
N VAL A 688 26.04 -6.05 -18.61
CA VAL A 688 26.16 -4.76 -19.30
C VAL A 688 26.69 -3.74 -18.29
N ILE A 689 27.87 -3.18 -18.55
CA ILE A 689 28.56 -2.18 -17.70
C ILE A 689 28.47 -0.79 -18.37
N THR A 690 28.48 0.29 -17.58
CA THR A 690 28.53 1.68 -18.08
C THR A 690 29.89 2.34 -17.73
N ASP A 691 30.70 2.69 -18.75
CA ASP A 691 32.08 3.22 -18.62
C ASP A 691 32.18 4.64 -18.02
N GLU A 692 31.07 5.34 -17.78
CA GLU A 692 31.13 6.74 -17.36
C GLU A 692 31.46 6.85 -15.87
N LYS A 693 32.75 7.04 -15.55
CA LYS A 693 33.19 7.53 -14.24
C LYS A 693 32.48 8.84 -13.93
N ILE A 694 31.89 8.95 -12.73
CA ILE A 694 31.45 10.26 -12.23
C ILE A 694 32.72 11.13 -12.16
N PRO A 695 32.75 12.34 -12.77
CA PRO A 695 33.83 13.27 -12.49
C PRO A 695 33.84 13.50 -10.98
N THR A 696 34.91 13.07 -10.31
CA THR A 696 35.13 13.44 -8.91
C THR A 696 35.21 14.96 -8.86
N ILE A 697 34.20 15.60 -8.26
CA ILE A 697 34.24 17.01 -7.85
C ILE A 697 35.18 17.13 -6.66
#